data_AF-A0A2E8IDH9-F1
#
_entry.id   AF-A0A2E8IDH9-F1
#
_cell.length_a   1.000
_cell.length_b   1.000
_cell.length_c   1.000
_cell.angle_alpha   90.00
_cell.angle_beta   90.00
_cell.angle_gamma   90.00
#
_symmetry.space_group_name_H-M   'P 1'
#
loop_
_entity.id
_entity.type
_entity.pdbx_description
1 polymer ?
#
loop_
_entity_poly.entity_id
_entity_poly.type
_entity_poly.pdbx_seq_one_letter_code
_entity_poly.pdbx_strand_id
1 'polypeptide(L)'
;YLYVSNTFLSFEDDYAENKNLKELTLADNTFIDRNGNGALDVYEDDRNPIEMRVADVLKQMTIEEKIHLLKGSGLASAMGIRDDGIPGVVGTIVATPRLGLPEVNLSDGPAGLRIEPIREGIDRTFYCTAFPIATLLASTWNTDLVTEVGDAMGNEALEYGIDVILGPGANIHRHPFCGRNFEYYSEDPVVTGKIGAAMVNGIEANGVGTSVKHFVANNQETNRNYNDTRVSDRAMREIYLKGFEIIVKDAQPWTIMSSYNKVNGTYTSESKDLLTDILRDEWDFEGLVMSDWFGGNDAVAMVNAGNDLLEPGTKKQWDALEEGYEDGSITEEAIDTAVSRILTLVFKSQKMQGYAYSEKPDLKAHAAITRKSASEGMVLLKNEATLPLAQNLNVALIGVTSYDFIAGGTGSGDVNEAYTVSLEEGLQNNGYTINKVAKKTYEDHKAANEEAFKKPEGMNAMFSPFTPPQIEYTDALMQDIVNSSDVAVVTIGRNSGEGGDRVVKDDWLLSQLEQEMLNKTTEAFHKAGKKVVVVLNIGGVIETASWKAQPDAILLAWQGGQEGGNAVADILDGKVNPSGKLTMTFPVNIEDHASHANFPLDGKPMQMTDMLWGKAEKPEDEQEKDVDFTTYEEGIYVGYRHFDTQKLDVSYPFGFGLSYTDFAVSEVTSSLENNVINVTATIQNIGANAGKEVVQVYVAKPETAIDRAAQELKAFAKTSLLAPEASETLTLQIPVNELSYWNENTNNWSLESGTYRIKVGTSSRNIAQEVEITLE
;
A
#
# COMPACT_ATOMS: atom_id res chain seq x y z
N TYR A 1 10.96 -34.98 -2.14
CA TYR A 1 10.66 -34.98 -0.70
C TYR A 1 11.91 -34.76 0.13
N LEU A 2 12.87 -35.70 0.24
CA LEU A 2 14.12 -35.50 1.01
C LEU A 2 14.95 -34.27 0.59
N TYR A 3 15.12 -34.01 -0.72
CA TYR A 3 15.78 -32.79 -1.21
C TYR A 3 15.01 -31.52 -0.83
N VAL A 4 13.68 -31.51 -1.00
CA VAL A 4 12.83 -30.37 -0.61
C VAL A 4 12.86 -30.15 0.90
N SER A 5 12.86 -31.23 1.69
CA SER A 5 12.98 -31.16 3.15
C SER A 5 14.31 -30.54 3.57
N ASN A 6 15.42 -31.15 3.14
CA ASN A 6 16.75 -30.75 3.60
C ASN A 6 17.25 -29.42 3.01
N THR A 7 16.72 -28.99 1.87
CA THR A 7 17.13 -27.73 1.21
C THR A 7 16.22 -26.55 1.55
N PHE A 8 14.93 -26.79 1.83
CA PHE A 8 13.94 -25.71 1.99
C PHE A 8 13.14 -25.75 3.29
N LEU A 9 13.08 -26.87 4.03
CA LEU A 9 12.17 -27.02 5.19
C LEU A 9 12.87 -27.32 6.53
N SER A 10 14.00 -28.02 6.55
CA SER A 10 14.64 -28.54 7.77
C SER A 10 16.16 -28.39 7.72
N PHE A 11 16.64 -27.14 7.79
CA PHE A 11 18.08 -26.81 7.82
C PHE A 11 18.48 -25.88 8.98
N GLU A 12 17.55 -25.58 9.89
CA GLU A 12 17.75 -24.65 11.03
C GLU A 12 17.95 -25.36 12.39
N ASP A 13 17.94 -26.69 12.44
CA ASP A 13 17.84 -27.45 13.71
C ASP A 13 18.93 -27.13 14.75
N ASP A 14 20.14 -26.75 14.29
CA ASP A 14 21.27 -26.38 15.16
C ASP A 14 21.20 -24.92 15.68
N TYR A 15 20.26 -24.12 15.17
CA TYR A 15 20.10 -22.69 15.46
C TYR A 15 18.81 -22.36 16.22
N ALA A 16 18.19 -23.36 16.86
CA ALA A 16 16.99 -23.16 17.68
C ALA A 16 17.23 -22.14 18.81
N GLU A 17 16.32 -21.18 18.95
CA GLU A 17 16.42 -20.08 19.92
C GLU A 17 16.65 -20.59 21.36
N ASN A 18 17.63 -20.00 22.05
CA ASN A 18 17.89 -20.32 23.45
C ASN A 18 16.89 -19.59 24.37
N LYS A 19 15.81 -20.28 24.73
CA LYS A 19 14.77 -19.77 25.65
C LYS A 19 15.13 -19.89 27.14
N ASN A 20 16.24 -20.55 27.49
CA ASN A 20 16.63 -20.84 28.88
C ASN A 20 17.76 -19.92 29.36
N LEU A 21 17.56 -18.61 29.20
CA LEU A 21 18.51 -17.58 29.64
C LEU A 21 18.42 -17.39 31.16
N LYS A 22 19.55 -17.04 31.80
CA LYS A 22 19.62 -16.87 33.26
C LYS A 22 19.70 -15.39 33.62
N GLU A 23 18.88 -14.97 34.57
CA GLU A 23 19.04 -13.66 35.21
C GLU A 23 20.12 -13.74 36.30
N LEU A 24 21.06 -12.81 36.27
CA LEU A 24 22.13 -12.67 37.26
C LEU A 24 22.11 -11.28 37.89
N THR A 25 22.58 -11.19 39.14
CA THR A 25 22.80 -9.91 39.83
C THR A 25 24.25 -9.79 40.24
N LEU A 26 24.98 -8.82 39.68
CA LEU A 26 26.38 -8.52 39.98
C LEU A 26 26.55 -7.04 40.34
N ALA A 27 27.15 -6.75 41.51
CA ALA A 27 27.45 -5.38 41.96
C ALA A 27 26.26 -4.40 41.78
N ASP A 28 25.08 -4.82 42.23
CA ASP A 28 23.80 -4.10 42.16
C ASP A 28 23.16 -3.93 40.76
N ASN A 29 23.71 -4.57 39.73
CA ASN A 29 23.09 -4.65 38.39
C ASN A 29 22.46 -6.03 38.16
N THR A 30 21.16 -6.05 37.84
CA THR A 30 20.45 -7.25 37.38
C THR A 30 20.38 -7.24 35.86
N PHE A 31 20.73 -8.36 35.22
CA PHE A 31 20.76 -8.50 33.78
C PHE A 31 20.51 -9.96 33.36
N ILE A 32 20.18 -10.17 32.09
CA ILE A 32 20.10 -11.50 31.48
C ILE A 32 21.48 -11.85 30.94
N ASP A 33 22.10 -12.92 31.47
CA ASP A 33 23.34 -13.51 30.96
C ASP A 33 23.00 -14.34 29.71
N ARG A 34 23.12 -13.68 28.55
CA ARG A 34 22.66 -14.15 27.25
C ARG A 34 23.63 -15.15 26.64
N ASN A 35 24.94 -14.94 26.82
CA ASN A 35 25.96 -15.89 26.35
C ASN A 35 26.42 -16.90 27.41
N GLY A 36 25.93 -16.80 28.65
CA GLY A 36 26.22 -17.75 29.72
C GLY A 36 27.62 -17.61 30.31
N ASN A 37 28.30 -16.48 30.13
CA ASN A 37 29.67 -16.26 30.60
C ASN A 37 29.73 -15.78 32.07
N GLY A 38 28.59 -15.44 32.68
CA GLY A 38 28.49 -15.00 34.06
C GLY A 38 29.00 -13.58 34.33
N ALA A 39 29.14 -12.74 33.30
CA ALA A 39 29.54 -11.33 33.36
C ALA A 39 28.51 -10.48 32.60
N LEU A 40 28.42 -9.18 32.95
CA LEU A 40 27.58 -8.23 32.21
C LEU A 40 28.37 -7.70 31.01
N ASP A 41 28.09 -8.23 29.82
CA ASP A 41 28.68 -7.72 28.59
C ASP A 41 28.01 -6.42 28.13
N VAL A 42 28.70 -5.64 27.28
CA VAL A 42 28.18 -4.33 26.83
C VAL A 42 26.87 -4.52 26.07
N TYR A 43 26.77 -5.56 25.24
CA TYR A 43 25.56 -5.83 24.46
C TYR A 43 24.36 -6.30 25.30
N GLU A 44 24.60 -6.84 26.49
CA GLU A 44 23.54 -7.29 27.41
C GLU A 44 22.95 -6.14 28.23
N ASP A 45 23.73 -5.08 28.43
CA ASP A 45 23.35 -3.90 29.20
C ASP A 45 22.53 -2.91 28.36
N ASP A 46 21.21 -2.87 28.59
CA ASP A 46 20.26 -2.02 27.88
C ASP A 46 20.42 -0.51 28.15
N ARG A 47 21.27 -0.14 29.10
CA ARG A 47 21.63 1.26 29.39
C ARG A 47 22.66 1.81 28.41
N ASN A 48 23.37 0.94 27.69
CA ASN A 48 24.32 1.36 26.67
C ASN A 48 23.60 1.72 25.35
N PRO A 49 24.13 2.69 24.58
CA PRO A 49 23.62 2.99 23.24
C PRO A 49 23.63 1.76 22.34
N ILE A 50 22.63 1.65 21.45
CA ILE A 50 22.48 0.49 20.54
C ILE A 50 23.76 0.27 19.73
N GLU A 51 24.41 1.33 19.26
CA GLU A 51 25.61 1.26 18.44
C GLU A 51 26.77 0.59 19.19
N MET A 52 26.90 0.85 20.50
CA MET A 52 27.90 0.18 21.34
C MET A 52 27.58 -1.29 21.55
N ARG A 53 26.29 -1.61 21.72
CA ARG A 53 25.81 -2.99 21.93
C ARG A 53 26.01 -3.83 20.67
N VAL A 54 25.67 -3.28 19.50
CA VAL A 54 25.92 -3.87 18.19
C VAL A 54 27.41 -4.12 17.98
N ALA A 55 28.25 -3.10 18.19
CA ALA A 55 29.70 -3.24 18.01
C ALA A 55 30.35 -4.25 18.98
N ASP A 56 29.76 -4.46 20.16
CA ASP A 56 30.22 -5.45 21.12
C ASP A 56 29.81 -6.87 20.69
N VAL A 57 28.53 -7.11 20.43
CA VAL A 57 28.05 -8.45 20.04
C VAL A 57 28.66 -8.91 18.71
N LEU A 58 28.82 -8.00 17.74
CA LEU A 58 29.44 -8.30 16.45
C LEU A 58 30.86 -8.85 16.58
N LYS A 59 31.65 -8.32 17.54
CA LYS A 59 33.01 -8.82 17.83
C LYS A 59 33.03 -10.19 18.49
N GLN A 60 31.93 -10.56 19.13
CA GLN A 60 31.77 -11.85 19.79
C GLN A 60 31.23 -12.94 18.84
N MET A 61 30.65 -12.56 17.69
CA MET A 61 30.13 -13.50 16.69
C MET A 61 31.25 -14.22 15.94
N THR A 62 31.01 -15.49 15.61
CA THR A 62 31.82 -16.20 14.61
C THR A 62 31.41 -15.77 13.20
N ILE A 63 32.25 -16.03 12.20
CA ILE A 63 31.87 -15.74 10.81
C ILE A 63 30.66 -16.58 10.36
N GLU A 64 30.52 -17.81 10.86
CA GLU A 64 29.39 -18.69 10.57
C GLU A 64 28.08 -18.08 11.09
N GLU A 65 28.07 -17.57 12.32
CA GLU A 65 26.89 -16.90 12.89
C GLU A 65 26.57 -15.59 12.16
N LYS A 66 27.60 -14.84 11.74
CA LYS A 66 27.41 -13.62 10.95
C LYS A 66 26.73 -13.95 9.61
N ILE A 67 27.22 -14.97 8.88
CA ILE A 67 26.66 -15.40 7.60
C ILE A 67 25.24 -15.98 7.78
N HIS A 68 25.01 -16.77 8.81
CA HIS A 68 23.70 -17.35 9.11
C HIS A 68 22.63 -16.27 9.32
N LEU A 69 22.98 -15.15 9.96
CA LEU A 69 22.09 -14.03 10.23
C LEU A 69 21.69 -13.24 8.97
N LEU A 70 22.41 -13.37 7.85
CA LEU A 70 22.12 -12.67 6.58
C LEU A 70 20.91 -13.25 5.83
N LYS A 71 20.24 -14.28 6.36
CA LYS A 71 19.11 -14.94 5.72
C LYS A 71 17.98 -15.25 6.69
N GLY A 72 16.78 -15.49 6.16
CA GLY A 72 15.64 -15.96 6.95
C GLY A 72 15.67 -17.48 7.26
N SER A 73 14.56 -17.99 7.82
CA SER A 73 14.45 -19.39 8.29
C SER A 73 13.92 -20.38 7.23
N GLY A 74 13.60 -19.92 6.02
CA GLY A 74 13.28 -20.79 4.89
C GLY A 74 11.79 -20.86 4.50
N LEU A 75 11.48 -21.82 3.62
CA LEU A 75 10.17 -21.94 2.97
C LEU A 75 9.04 -22.27 3.97
N ALA A 76 9.33 -22.98 5.06
CA ALA A 76 8.33 -23.25 6.09
C ALA A 76 7.78 -21.93 6.69
N SER A 77 8.68 -20.99 7.02
CA SER A 77 8.30 -19.63 7.44
C SER A 77 7.52 -18.91 6.35
N ALA A 78 7.99 -18.92 5.10
CA ALA A 78 7.29 -18.27 3.99
C ALA A 78 5.84 -18.75 3.80
N MET A 79 5.56 -20.00 4.18
CA MET A 79 4.23 -20.60 4.15
C MET A 79 3.42 -20.38 5.44
N GLY A 80 3.95 -19.65 6.43
CA GLY A 80 3.33 -19.46 7.74
C GLY A 80 3.38 -20.68 8.64
N ILE A 81 4.12 -21.72 8.26
CA ILE A 81 4.21 -23.00 8.98
C ILE A 81 5.29 -22.90 10.07
N ARG A 82 4.86 -23.04 11.33
CA ARG A 82 5.73 -22.94 12.52
C ARG A 82 5.39 -24.03 13.52
N ASP A 83 6.40 -24.81 13.90
CA ASP A 83 6.30 -25.79 15.00
C ASP A 83 6.42 -25.10 16.37
N ASP A 84 7.21 -24.03 16.45
CA ASP A 84 7.40 -23.15 17.62
C ASP A 84 7.40 -21.68 17.11
N GLY A 85 6.72 -20.77 17.80
CA GLY A 85 6.53 -19.37 17.37
C GLY A 85 5.07 -18.99 17.08
N ILE A 86 4.86 -17.92 16.30
CA ILE A 86 3.53 -17.39 15.95
C ILE A 86 3.11 -17.92 14.56
N PRO A 87 2.06 -18.76 14.47
CA PRO A 87 1.59 -19.26 13.18
C PRO A 87 1.12 -18.14 12.24
N GLY A 88 1.46 -18.25 10.95
CA GLY A 88 1.17 -17.23 9.92
C GLY A 88 2.23 -16.13 9.76
N VAL A 89 3.25 -16.07 10.63
CA VAL A 89 4.47 -15.26 10.38
C VAL A 89 5.15 -15.75 9.10
N VAL A 90 5.45 -14.83 8.17
CA VAL A 90 5.91 -15.17 6.80
C VAL A 90 7.42 -15.03 6.61
N GLY A 91 8.13 -14.36 7.52
CA GLY A 91 9.59 -14.24 7.49
C GLY A 91 10.16 -14.07 8.89
N THR A 92 11.45 -14.29 9.04
CA THR A 92 12.14 -14.07 10.32
C THR A 92 13.58 -13.72 10.13
N ILE A 93 14.11 -12.82 10.96
CA ILE A 93 15.55 -12.80 11.23
C ILE A 93 15.84 -13.92 12.22
N VAL A 94 16.71 -14.83 11.83
CA VAL A 94 17.05 -16.02 12.60
C VAL A 94 17.74 -15.69 13.93
N ALA A 95 17.57 -16.58 14.92
CA ALA A 95 18.21 -16.43 16.22
C ALA A 95 19.74 -16.70 16.18
N THR A 96 20.47 -16.18 17.16
CA THR A 96 21.87 -16.58 17.43
C THR A 96 21.97 -17.16 18.85
N PRO A 97 21.72 -18.48 19.03
CA PRO A 97 21.48 -19.07 20.35
C PRO A 97 22.64 -18.93 21.34
N ARG A 98 23.89 -19.02 20.85
CA ARG A 98 25.10 -18.90 21.69
C ARG A 98 25.23 -17.53 22.34
N LEU A 99 24.77 -16.48 21.67
CA LEU A 99 24.80 -15.10 22.15
C LEU A 99 23.46 -14.65 22.74
N GLY A 100 22.48 -15.55 22.80
CA GLY A 100 21.13 -15.29 23.28
C GLY A 100 20.43 -14.18 22.49
N LEU A 101 20.71 -14.05 21.18
CA LEU A 101 19.94 -13.17 20.30
C LEU A 101 18.67 -13.90 19.85
N PRO A 102 17.49 -13.28 20.02
CA PRO A 102 16.20 -13.90 19.73
C PRO A 102 15.89 -13.91 18.24
N GLU A 103 14.90 -14.71 17.85
CA GLU A 103 14.28 -14.62 16.53
C GLU A 103 13.40 -13.35 16.45
N VAL A 104 13.42 -12.68 15.30
CA VAL A 104 12.58 -11.50 15.01
C VAL A 104 11.51 -11.90 13.99
N ASN A 105 10.25 -11.61 14.28
CA ASN A 105 9.09 -12.00 13.47
C ASN A 105 8.72 -10.93 12.43
N LEU A 106 8.63 -11.35 11.16
CA LEU A 106 8.20 -10.52 10.05
C LEU A 106 6.84 -11.01 9.51
N SER A 107 5.85 -10.12 9.42
CA SER A 107 4.50 -10.50 8.98
C SER A 107 3.89 -9.43 8.06
N ASP A 108 3.14 -9.86 7.06
CA ASP A 108 2.35 -8.98 6.21
C ASP A 108 1.22 -8.29 7.00
N GLY A 109 0.59 -7.22 6.53
CA GLY A 109 0.92 -6.47 5.31
C GLY A 109 0.24 -5.10 5.25
N PRO A 110 0.17 -4.49 4.05
CA PRO A 110 -0.28 -3.10 3.87
C PRO A 110 -1.72 -2.77 4.29
N ALA A 111 -2.64 -3.75 4.36
CA ALA A 111 -4.03 -3.54 4.77
C ALA A 111 -4.32 -3.93 6.23
N GLY A 112 -3.31 -4.37 6.99
CA GLY A 112 -3.45 -4.91 8.34
C GLY A 112 -2.56 -6.13 8.54
N LEU A 113 -2.38 -6.54 9.79
CA LEU A 113 -1.55 -7.71 10.12
C LEU A 113 -2.18 -9.00 9.57
N ARG A 114 -1.36 -9.91 9.05
CA ARG A 114 -1.76 -11.20 8.49
C ARG A 114 -1.05 -12.34 9.23
N ILE A 115 -1.73 -12.89 10.23
CA ILE A 115 -1.33 -14.09 10.97
C ILE A 115 -2.44 -15.14 10.93
N GLU A 116 -2.13 -16.38 11.35
CA GLU A 116 -3.12 -17.45 11.38
C GLU A 116 -4.16 -17.18 12.50
N PRO A 117 -5.46 -17.05 12.18
CA PRO A 117 -6.47 -16.64 13.13
C PRO A 117 -6.90 -17.77 14.09
N ILE A 118 -6.68 -19.03 13.70
CA ILE A 118 -7.09 -20.24 14.44
C ILE A 118 -5.84 -21.10 14.69
N ARG A 119 -5.61 -21.49 15.94
CA ARG A 119 -4.42 -22.28 16.34
C ARG A 119 -4.84 -23.60 16.97
N GLU A 120 -4.15 -24.68 16.61
CA GLU A 120 -4.47 -26.01 17.11
C GLU A 120 -4.37 -26.06 18.65
N GLY A 121 -5.41 -26.62 19.30
CA GLY A 121 -5.46 -26.74 20.76
C GLY A 121 -5.75 -25.46 21.53
N ILE A 122 -6.07 -24.34 20.85
CA ILE A 122 -6.41 -23.06 21.47
C ILE A 122 -7.85 -22.66 21.09
N ASP A 123 -8.71 -22.47 22.10
CA ASP A 123 -10.14 -22.17 21.88
C ASP A 123 -10.42 -20.72 21.42
N ARG A 124 -9.46 -19.80 21.62
CA ARG A 124 -9.60 -18.38 21.23
C ARG A 124 -9.04 -18.12 19.83
N THR A 125 -9.48 -17.02 19.22
CA THR A 125 -9.01 -16.57 17.90
C THR A 125 -8.01 -15.41 18.00
N PHE A 126 -7.28 -15.20 16.90
CA PHE A 126 -6.20 -14.22 16.73
C PHE A 126 -6.44 -13.37 15.47
N TYR A 127 -7.70 -13.00 15.23
CA TYR A 127 -8.05 -12.14 14.10
C TYR A 127 -7.35 -10.77 14.21
N CYS A 128 -7.07 -10.19 13.06
CA CYS A 128 -6.49 -8.86 12.94
C CYS A 128 -7.50 -7.90 12.34
N THR A 129 -7.25 -6.60 12.49
CA THR A 129 -8.11 -5.58 11.88
C THR A 129 -7.80 -5.45 10.39
N ALA A 130 -8.79 -5.64 9.52
CA ALA A 130 -8.69 -5.26 8.11
C ALA A 130 -8.96 -3.76 7.96
N PHE A 131 -7.90 -2.99 7.76
CA PHE A 131 -7.94 -1.55 7.50
C PHE A 131 -8.29 -1.27 6.03
N PRO A 132 -8.62 -0.01 5.68
CA PRO A 132 -8.83 0.33 4.28
C PRO A 132 -7.56 0.17 3.46
N ILE A 133 -7.71 -0.20 2.19
CA ILE A 133 -6.59 -0.35 1.27
C ILE A 133 -5.80 0.97 1.11
N ALA A 134 -4.53 0.89 0.73
CA ALA A 134 -3.64 2.04 0.59
C ALA A 134 -4.20 3.11 -0.37
N THR A 135 -4.83 2.71 -1.49
CA THR A 135 -5.46 3.66 -2.42
C THR A 135 -6.55 4.49 -1.75
N LEU A 136 -7.36 3.90 -0.87
CA LEU A 136 -8.37 4.62 -0.09
C LEU A 136 -7.69 5.53 0.93
N LEU A 137 -6.72 5.01 1.69
CA LEU A 137 -5.99 5.80 2.69
C LEU A 137 -5.32 7.03 2.06
N ALA A 138 -4.72 6.89 0.88
CA ALA A 138 -4.18 8.01 0.12
C ALA A 138 -5.29 8.99 -0.30
N SER A 139 -6.47 8.48 -0.67
CA SER A 139 -7.62 9.30 -1.01
C SER A 139 -8.15 10.13 0.17
N THR A 140 -7.70 9.88 1.41
CA THR A 140 -7.97 10.78 2.53
C THR A 140 -7.24 12.10 2.42
N TRP A 141 -6.04 12.12 1.80
CA TRP A 141 -5.10 13.26 1.78
C TRP A 141 -4.80 13.81 3.19
N ASN A 142 -4.83 12.94 4.20
CA ASN A 142 -4.73 13.30 5.61
C ASN A 142 -3.64 12.47 6.30
N THR A 143 -2.45 13.06 6.43
CA THR A 143 -1.30 12.41 7.07
C THR A 143 -1.59 12.07 8.54
N ASP A 144 -2.26 12.96 9.28
CA ASP A 144 -2.54 12.73 10.70
C ASP A 144 -3.44 11.50 10.90
N LEU A 145 -4.48 11.37 10.07
CA LEU A 145 -5.37 10.20 10.11
C LEU A 145 -4.65 8.91 9.71
N VAL A 146 -3.73 8.97 8.73
CA VAL A 146 -2.96 7.80 8.32
C VAL A 146 -1.93 7.42 9.40
N THR A 147 -1.39 8.38 10.14
CA THR A 147 -0.58 8.10 11.34
C THR A 147 -1.41 7.43 12.44
N GLU A 148 -2.68 7.84 12.67
CA GLU A 148 -3.59 7.12 13.57
C GLU A 148 -3.85 5.66 13.12
N VAL A 149 -3.97 5.42 11.80
CA VAL A 149 -4.10 4.06 11.26
C VAL A 149 -2.82 3.25 11.51
N GLY A 150 -1.66 3.85 11.24
CA GLY A 150 -0.36 3.22 11.50
C GLY A 150 -0.16 2.88 12.98
N ASP A 151 -0.57 3.76 13.89
CA ASP A 151 -0.51 3.51 15.33
C ASP A 151 -1.35 2.28 15.74
N ALA A 152 -2.56 2.16 15.21
CA ALA A 152 -3.40 0.99 15.45
C ALA A 152 -2.77 -0.31 14.90
N MET A 153 -2.21 -0.26 13.69
CA MET A 153 -1.48 -1.40 13.09
C MET A 153 -0.24 -1.79 13.91
N GLY A 154 0.55 -0.80 14.34
CA GLY A 154 1.73 -1.00 15.18
C GLY A 154 1.38 -1.60 16.55
N ASN A 155 0.27 -1.14 17.14
CA ASN A 155 -0.24 -1.72 18.39
C ASN A 155 -0.63 -3.19 18.22
N GLU A 156 -1.35 -3.55 17.15
CA GLU A 156 -1.70 -4.96 16.89
C GLU A 156 -0.46 -5.83 16.72
N ALA A 157 0.52 -5.37 15.94
CA ALA A 157 1.77 -6.09 15.74
C ALA A 157 2.52 -6.31 17.06
N LEU A 158 2.68 -5.25 17.87
CA LEU A 158 3.32 -5.35 19.18
C LEU A 158 2.60 -6.35 20.09
N GLU A 159 1.27 -6.25 20.18
CA GLU A 159 0.46 -7.09 21.07
C GLU A 159 0.33 -8.54 20.59
N TYR A 160 0.56 -8.81 19.31
CA TYR A 160 0.66 -10.17 18.78
C TYR A 160 2.09 -10.71 18.74
N GLY A 161 3.11 -9.93 19.11
CA GLY A 161 4.51 -10.38 19.17
C GLY A 161 5.22 -10.35 17.80
N ILE A 162 4.75 -9.50 16.90
CA ILE A 162 5.34 -9.22 15.58
C ILE A 162 6.26 -8.01 15.71
N ASP A 163 7.43 -8.11 15.07
CA ASP A 163 8.49 -7.10 15.22
C ASP A 163 8.62 -6.20 14.00
N VAL A 164 8.25 -6.68 12.81
CA VAL A 164 8.23 -5.89 11.57
C VAL A 164 6.97 -6.19 10.77
N ILE A 165 6.24 -5.14 10.40
CA ILE A 165 5.14 -5.22 9.43
C ILE A 165 5.72 -5.05 8.02
N LEU A 166 5.39 -5.97 7.11
CA LEU A 166 5.83 -5.95 5.71
C LEU A 166 4.97 -5.00 4.87
N GLY A 167 5.09 -3.72 5.17
CA GLY A 167 4.46 -2.62 4.45
C GLY A 167 4.93 -1.28 5.04
N PRO A 168 4.49 -0.15 4.48
CA PRO A 168 3.49 -0.03 3.41
C PRO A 168 4.02 -0.30 1.99
N GLY A 169 3.10 -0.52 1.05
CA GLY A 169 3.36 -0.52 -0.39
C GLY A 169 3.44 0.90 -0.95
N ALA A 170 4.54 1.27 -1.62
CA ALA A 170 4.86 2.63 -2.08
C ALA A 170 5.23 2.71 -3.57
N ASN A 171 4.93 1.68 -4.37
CA ASN A 171 5.11 1.75 -5.81
C ASN A 171 4.12 2.74 -6.45
N ILE A 172 4.54 3.41 -7.52
CA ILE A 172 3.69 4.34 -8.28
C ILE A 172 2.60 3.57 -9.05
N HIS A 173 1.38 4.12 -9.11
CA HIS A 173 0.34 3.62 -10.02
C HIS A 173 0.67 3.98 -11.48
N ARG A 174 1.64 3.28 -12.07
CA ARG A 174 2.12 3.54 -13.45
C ARG A 174 1.04 3.28 -14.49
N HIS A 175 0.24 2.24 -14.30
CA HIS A 175 -0.85 1.87 -15.21
C HIS A 175 -2.03 1.36 -14.40
N PRO A 176 -3.30 1.65 -14.78
CA PRO A 176 -4.49 1.21 -14.05
C PRO A 176 -4.60 -0.31 -13.82
N PHE A 177 -3.91 -1.11 -14.63
CA PHE A 177 -4.03 -2.56 -14.60
C PHE A 177 -3.03 -3.28 -13.69
N CYS A 178 -2.09 -2.58 -13.05
CA CYS A 178 -1.25 -3.24 -12.06
C CYS A 178 -2.12 -3.90 -10.99
N GLY A 179 -1.97 -5.22 -10.81
CA GLY A 179 -2.82 -6.03 -9.92
C GLY A 179 -2.80 -5.58 -8.46
N ARG A 180 -1.70 -4.94 -8.04
CA ARG A 180 -1.42 -4.48 -6.68
C ARG A 180 -1.65 -2.98 -6.46
N ASN A 181 -2.22 -2.25 -7.44
CA ASN A 181 -2.54 -0.83 -7.23
C ASN A 181 -3.38 -0.60 -5.96
N PHE A 182 -4.25 -1.53 -5.57
CA PHE A 182 -5.06 -1.40 -4.36
C PHE A 182 -4.23 -1.14 -3.09
N GLU A 183 -3.09 -1.80 -2.96
CA GLU A 183 -2.17 -1.69 -1.81
C GLU A 183 -1.02 -0.69 -2.04
N TYR A 184 -1.09 0.10 -3.11
CA TYR A 184 -0.26 1.26 -3.36
C TYR A 184 -1.07 2.56 -3.20
N TYR A 185 -0.38 3.70 -3.07
CA TYR A 185 -1.01 4.96 -2.68
C TYR A 185 -1.50 5.82 -3.87
N SER A 186 -0.63 6.07 -4.86
CA SER A 186 -0.92 7.08 -5.89
C SER A 186 -0.10 6.93 -7.17
N GLU A 187 -0.58 7.56 -8.25
CA GLU A 187 0.23 7.85 -9.44
C GLU A 187 1.22 9.01 -9.23
N ASP A 188 1.15 9.72 -8.10
CA ASP A 188 2.01 10.86 -7.77
C ASP A 188 2.98 10.57 -6.60
N PRO A 189 4.28 10.85 -6.77
CA PRO A 189 5.28 10.56 -5.75
C PRO A 189 5.14 11.39 -4.46
N VAL A 190 4.55 12.59 -4.50
CA VAL A 190 4.38 13.41 -3.28
C VAL A 190 3.28 12.84 -2.41
N VAL A 191 2.16 12.41 -3.01
CA VAL A 191 1.09 11.72 -2.26
C VAL A 191 1.61 10.40 -1.71
N THR A 192 2.24 9.57 -2.53
CA THR A 192 2.84 8.29 -2.11
C THR A 192 3.83 8.49 -0.98
N GLY A 193 4.74 9.45 -1.11
CA GLY A 193 5.78 9.71 -0.12
C GLY A 193 5.23 10.19 1.22
N LYS A 194 4.37 11.22 1.21
CA LYS A 194 3.84 11.82 2.44
C LYS A 194 2.87 10.90 3.19
N ILE A 195 2.01 10.19 2.47
CA ILE A 195 1.07 9.23 3.08
C ILE A 195 1.83 7.99 3.57
N GLY A 196 2.81 7.49 2.81
CA GLY A 196 3.68 6.39 3.23
C GLY A 196 4.48 6.72 4.48
N ALA A 197 5.08 7.91 4.55
CA ALA A 197 5.81 8.38 5.74
C ALA A 197 4.91 8.48 6.97
N ALA A 198 3.67 8.96 6.80
CA ALA A 198 2.70 9.03 7.88
C ALA A 198 2.34 7.64 8.44
N MET A 199 2.19 6.63 7.58
CA MET A 199 1.96 5.24 7.97
C MET A 199 3.16 4.67 8.74
N VAL A 200 4.37 4.87 8.21
CA VAL A 200 5.63 4.43 8.86
C VAL A 200 5.75 5.03 10.26
N ASN A 201 5.60 6.34 10.39
CA ASN A 201 5.70 7.03 11.67
C ASN A 201 4.67 6.53 12.70
N GLY A 202 3.45 6.17 12.26
CA GLY A 202 2.43 5.60 13.13
C GLY A 202 2.81 4.20 13.64
N ILE A 203 3.22 3.30 12.73
CA ILE A 203 3.60 1.93 13.10
C ILE A 203 4.82 1.95 14.02
N GLU A 204 5.87 2.69 13.64
CA GLU A 204 7.16 2.65 14.35
C GLU A 204 7.16 3.36 15.70
N ALA A 205 6.17 4.21 15.97
CA ALA A 205 5.93 4.78 17.29
C ALA A 205 5.65 3.71 18.38
N ASN A 206 5.26 2.50 17.98
CA ASN A 206 4.95 1.38 18.88
C ASN A 206 6.16 0.49 19.20
N GLY A 207 7.36 0.78 18.66
CA GLY A 207 8.54 -0.09 18.82
C GLY A 207 8.49 -1.35 17.95
N VAL A 208 7.77 -1.28 16.83
CA VAL A 208 7.66 -2.29 15.77
C VAL A 208 8.17 -1.66 14.47
N GLY A 209 8.98 -2.35 13.68
CA GLY A 209 9.50 -1.84 12.42
C GLY A 209 8.50 -1.91 11.27
N THR A 210 8.79 -1.16 10.21
CA THR A 210 8.14 -1.28 8.90
C THR A 210 9.10 -1.78 7.83
N SER A 211 8.54 -2.32 6.75
CA SER A 211 9.26 -2.66 5.52
C SER A 211 8.61 -2.01 4.31
N VAL A 212 9.07 -0.80 3.97
CA VAL A 212 8.55 -0.04 2.84
C VAL A 212 8.89 -0.77 1.54
N LYS A 213 7.88 -1.08 0.72
CA LYS A 213 8.02 -2.01 -0.42
C LYS A 213 7.32 -1.53 -1.69
N HIS A 214 7.73 -1.92 -2.88
CA HIS A 214 8.93 -2.70 -3.23
C HIS A 214 9.90 -1.77 -3.96
N PHE A 215 11.10 -1.62 -3.42
CA PHE A 215 12.14 -0.74 -3.92
C PHE A 215 12.90 -1.42 -5.06
N VAL A 216 12.66 -1.10 -6.33
CA VAL A 216 11.82 -0.05 -6.89
C VAL A 216 11.27 -0.48 -8.26
N ALA A 217 10.32 0.29 -8.79
CA ALA A 217 9.73 0.10 -10.11
C ALA A 217 8.98 -1.24 -10.32
N ASN A 218 8.48 -1.82 -9.24
CA ASN A 218 7.59 -2.99 -9.28
C ASN A 218 6.15 -2.58 -9.61
N ASN A 219 5.93 -2.11 -10.84
CA ASN A 219 4.66 -1.52 -11.28
C ASN A 219 3.82 -2.43 -12.19
N GLN A 220 4.17 -3.71 -12.31
CA GLN A 220 3.40 -4.75 -12.99
C GLN A 220 3.63 -6.10 -12.30
N GLU A 221 2.61 -6.97 -12.29
CA GLU A 221 2.72 -8.31 -11.72
C GLU A 221 3.20 -9.35 -12.73
N THR A 222 2.84 -9.18 -14.01
CA THR A 222 3.24 -10.11 -15.07
C THR A 222 4.75 -10.22 -15.12
N ASN A 223 5.25 -11.44 -14.86
CA ASN A 223 6.66 -11.81 -14.90
C ASN A 223 7.57 -10.96 -13.98
N ARG A 224 7.04 -10.39 -12.89
CA ARG A 224 7.77 -9.47 -11.99
C ARG A 224 9.12 -10.01 -11.49
N ASN A 225 9.28 -11.33 -11.30
CA ASN A 225 10.53 -11.98 -10.89
C ASN A 225 11.67 -11.95 -11.93
N TYR A 226 11.35 -11.61 -13.17
CA TYR A 226 12.31 -11.66 -14.29
C TYR A 226 12.25 -10.44 -15.20
N ASN A 227 11.18 -9.66 -15.13
CA ASN A 227 10.99 -8.49 -15.97
C ASN A 227 12.15 -7.49 -15.78
N ASP A 228 12.75 -7.09 -16.89
CA ASP A 228 13.69 -5.98 -16.94
C ASP A 228 12.96 -4.66 -17.22
N THR A 229 12.78 -3.86 -16.18
CA THR A 229 12.22 -2.52 -16.30
C THR A 229 13.30 -1.56 -16.81
N ARG A 230 13.12 -1.11 -18.05
CA ARG A 230 14.03 -0.20 -18.76
C ARG A 230 13.50 1.22 -18.68
N VAL A 231 14.18 2.07 -17.94
CA VAL A 231 13.66 3.38 -17.53
C VAL A 231 14.79 4.39 -17.45
N SER A 232 14.50 5.63 -17.86
CA SER A 232 15.50 6.70 -17.83
C SER A 232 15.81 7.15 -16.40
N ASP A 233 17.03 7.63 -16.17
CA ASP A 233 17.44 8.14 -14.85
C ASP A 233 16.52 9.26 -14.38
N ARG A 234 16.09 10.13 -15.30
CA ARG A 234 15.16 11.20 -14.97
C ARG A 234 13.82 10.68 -14.46
N ALA A 235 13.22 9.70 -15.15
CA ALA A 235 11.95 9.12 -14.72
C ALA A 235 12.11 8.37 -13.38
N MET A 236 13.23 7.66 -13.21
CA MET A 236 13.56 7.03 -11.92
C MET A 236 13.59 8.06 -10.80
N ARG A 237 14.36 9.14 -10.95
CA ARG A 237 14.57 10.15 -9.90
C ARG A 237 13.33 11.01 -9.62
N GLU A 238 12.56 11.37 -10.64
CA GLU A 238 11.41 12.28 -10.49
C GLU A 238 10.10 11.55 -10.15
N ILE A 239 9.96 10.25 -10.46
CA ILE A 239 8.71 9.49 -10.29
C ILE A 239 8.89 8.30 -9.36
N TYR A 240 9.67 7.30 -9.76
CA TYR A 240 9.64 5.97 -9.12
C TYR A 240 10.41 5.91 -7.80
N LEU A 241 11.53 6.61 -7.71
CA LEU A 241 12.35 6.74 -6.50
C LEU A 241 11.81 7.84 -5.57
N LYS A 242 11.16 8.86 -6.11
CA LYS A 242 10.82 10.08 -5.35
C LYS A 242 9.90 9.81 -4.16
N GLY A 243 8.95 8.88 -4.29
CA GLY A 243 8.10 8.47 -3.16
C GLY A 243 8.90 7.85 -2.02
N PHE A 244 9.83 6.95 -2.34
CA PHE A 244 10.73 6.32 -1.36
C PHE A 244 11.71 7.33 -0.75
N GLU A 245 12.26 8.26 -1.54
CA GLU A 245 13.12 9.35 -1.04
C GLU A 245 12.42 10.15 0.05
N ILE A 246 11.16 10.54 -0.19
CA ILE A 246 10.35 11.28 0.78
C ILE A 246 10.14 10.44 2.05
N ILE A 247 9.81 9.15 1.93
CA ILE A 247 9.60 8.27 3.09
C ILE A 247 10.87 8.13 3.92
N VAL A 248 12.03 7.91 3.28
CA VAL A 248 13.32 7.82 3.98
C VAL A 248 13.62 9.11 4.74
N LYS A 249 13.47 10.28 4.08
CA LYS A 249 13.80 11.57 4.69
C LYS A 249 12.82 12.01 5.78
N ASP A 250 11.55 11.64 5.66
CA ASP A 250 10.50 12.08 6.58
C ASP A 250 10.23 11.09 7.72
N ALA A 251 10.66 9.82 7.61
CA ALA A 251 10.32 8.77 8.58
C ALA A 251 11.46 7.81 8.96
N GLN A 252 12.51 7.64 8.14
CA GLN A 252 13.59 6.66 8.38
C GLN A 252 13.07 5.25 8.75
N PRO A 253 12.34 4.57 7.83
CA PRO A 253 11.78 3.25 8.12
C PRO A 253 12.87 2.27 8.56
N TRP A 254 12.54 1.33 9.46
CA TRP A 254 13.53 0.37 9.95
C TRP A 254 14.07 -0.51 8.82
N THR A 255 13.20 -0.86 7.87
CA THR A 255 13.59 -1.66 6.71
C THR A 255 12.98 -1.15 5.40
N ILE A 256 13.68 -1.43 4.31
CA ILE A 256 13.16 -1.33 2.93
C ILE A 256 13.24 -2.72 2.28
N MET A 257 12.22 -3.08 1.51
CA MET A 257 12.21 -4.33 0.75
C MET A 257 12.57 -4.08 -0.70
N SER A 258 13.66 -4.67 -1.20
CA SER A 258 14.00 -4.59 -2.62
C SER A 258 12.99 -5.37 -3.46
N SER A 259 12.65 -4.87 -4.65
CA SER A 259 11.67 -5.51 -5.53
C SER A 259 12.16 -6.80 -6.20
N TYR A 260 11.23 -7.49 -6.86
CA TYR A 260 11.52 -8.66 -7.67
C TYR A 260 12.23 -8.36 -8.99
N ASN A 261 11.84 -7.27 -9.66
CA ASN A 261 12.22 -6.99 -11.04
C ASN A 261 13.68 -6.58 -11.16
N LYS A 262 14.20 -6.64 -12.40
CA LYS A 262 15.41 -5.92 -12.74
C LYS A 262 15.07 -4.47 -13.07
N VAL A 263 16.02 -3.57 -12.85
CA VAL A 263 16.01 -2.20 -13.36
C VAL A 263 17.25 -2.03 -14.22
N ASN A 264 17.04 -1.70 -15.49
CA ASN A 264 18.11 -1.50 -16.48
C ASN A 264 19.16 -2.65 -16.48
N GLY A 265 18.67 -3.90 -16.42
CA GLY A 265 19.46 -5.12 -16.54
C GLY A 265 19.96 -5.74 -15.23
N THR A 266 19.85 -5.07 -14.08
CA THR A 266 20.31 -5.58 -12.78
C THR A 266 19.13 -5.80 -11.84
N TYR A 267 19.08 -6.92 -11.12
CA TYR A 267 18.08 -7.13 -10.07
C TYR A 267 18.20 -6.02 -9.03
N THR A 268 17.07 -5.49 -8.55
CA THR A 268 17.11 -4.41 -7.55
C THR A 268 17.80 -4.84 -6.26
N SER A 269 17.64 -6.10 -5.85
CA SER A 269 18.36 -6.71 -4.72
C SER A 269 19.87 -6.85 -4.92
N GLU A 270 20.37 -6.75 -6.15
CA GLU A 270 21.79 -6.89 -6.52
C GLU A 270 22.40 -5.56 -6.99
N SER A 271 21.64 -4.46 -6.94
CA SER A 271 22.05 -3.17 -7.50
C SER A 271 22.69 -2.29 -6.43
N LYS A 272 24.04 -2.22 -6.43
CA LYS A 272 24.79 -1.28 -5.57
C LYS A 272 24.36 0.18 -5.81
N ASP A 273 24.13 0.54 -7.08
CA ASP A 273 23.68 1.88 -7.45
C ASP A 273 22.37 2.25 -6.74
N LEU A 274 21.40 1.34 -6.68
CA LEU A 274 20.12 1.58 -6.00
C LEU A 274 20.26 1.50 -4.47
N LEU A 275 20.84 0.41 -3.95
CA LEU A 275 20.75 0.06 -2.52
C LEU A 275 21.82 0.73 -1.65
N THR A 276 22.93 1.16 -2.25
CA THR A 276 24.01 1.84 -1.55
C THR A 276 24.15 3.28 -2.04
N ASP A 277 24.40 3.50 -3.33
CA ASP A 277 24.79 4.83 -3.81
C ASP A 277 23.61 5.81 -3.71
N ILE A 278 22.43 5.42 -4.17
CA ILE A 278 21.22 6.24 -4.04
C ILE A 278 20.66 6.18 -2.62
N LEU A 279 20.33 4.97 -2.17
CA LEU A 279 19.56 4.81 -0.94
C LEU A 279 20.34 5.27 0.30
N ARG A 280 21.65 5.04 0.37
CA ARG A 280 22.46 5.32 1.56
C ARG A 280 23.34 6.54 1.37
N ASP A 281 24.16 6.60 0.32
CA ASP A 281 25.12 7.69 0.15
C ASP A 281 24.42 9.02 -0.20
N GLU A 282 23.32 8.98 -0.95
CA GLU A 282 22.56 10.19 -1.30
C GLU A 282 21.39 10.50 -0.34
N TRP A 283 20.66 9.49 0.14
CA TRP A 283 19.47 9.71 0.97
C TRP A 283 19.67 9.48 2.46
N ASP A 284 20.83 8.98 2.87
CA ASP A 284 21.18 8.72 4.27
C ASP A 284 20.21 7.72 4.95
N PHE A 285 19.83 6.66 4.22
CA PHE A 285 19.04 5.58 4.82
C PHE A 285 19.87 4.78 5.83
N GLU A 286 19.40 4.76 7.08
CA GLU A 286 20.10 4.12 8.20
C GLU A 286 19.65 2.66 8.45
N GLY A 287 18.47 2.28 7.97
CA GLY A 287 17.87 0.96 8.19
C GLY A 287 18.55 -0.17 7.42
N LEU A 288 17.94 -1.36 7.46
CA LEU A 288 18.38 -2.51 6.66
C LEU A 288 17.55 -2.66 5.38
N VAL A 289 18.15 -3.24 4.35
CA VAL A 289 17.43 -3.68 3.15
C VAL A 289 17.23 -5.19 3.23
N MET A 290 16.00 -5.65 3.02
CA MET A 290 15.68 -7.07 2.85
C MET A 290 15.23 -7.35 1.42
N SER A 291 15.44 -8.57 0.94
CA SER A 291 14.88 -8.98 -0.34
C SER A 291 13.37 -9.22 -0.21
N ASP A 292 12.63 -9.06 -1.31
CA ASP A 292 11.34 -9.75 -1.44
C ASP A 292 11.57 -11.28 -1.40
N TRP A 293 10.52 -12.06 -1.15
CA TRP A 293 10.62 -13.51 -0.93
C TRP A 293 11.18 -14.22 -2.17
N PHE A 294 12.38 -14.79 -2.05
CA PHE A 294 13.11 -15.40 -3.17
C PHE A 294 13.52 -14.41 -4.27
N GLY A 295 13.56 -13.11 -3.97
CA GLY A 295 14.05 -12.07 -4.87
C GLY A 295 15.57 -12.13 -5.07
N GLY A 296 16.03 -11.77 -6.26
CA GLY A 296 17.45 -11.88 -6.65
C GLY A 296 17.85 -13.29 -7.11
N ASN A 297 19.12 -13.43 -7.48
CA ASN A 297 19.69 -14.65 -8.05
C ASN A 297 21.06 -15.01 -7.45
N ASP A 298 21.86 -14.02 -7.03
CA ASP A 298 23.20 -14.21 -6.47
C ASP A 298 23.30 -13.62 -5.04
N ALA A 299 23.44 -14.50 -4.04
CA ALA A 299 23.48 -14.11 -2.64
C ALA A 299 24.68 -13.22 -2.28
N VAL A 300 25.84 -13.48 -2.88
CA VAL A 300 27.06 -12.68 -2.65
C VAL A 300 26.90 -11.30 -3.28
N ALA A 301 26.36 -11.22 -4.49
CA ALA A 301 26.08 -9.95 -5.14
C ALA A 301 25.06 -9.11 -4.35
N MET A 302 24.02 -9.74 -3.81
CA MET A 302 23.00 -9.07 -2.98
C MET A 302 23.62 -8.39 -1.75
N VAL A 303 24.41 -9.12 -0.96
CA VAL A 303 25.02 -8.54 0.26
C VAL A 303 26.05 -7.46 -0.11
N ASN A 304 26.87 -7.68 -1.14
CA ASN A 304 27.81 -6.66 -1.62
C ASN A 304 27.14 -5.39 -2.17
N ALA A 305 25.92 -5.51 -2.70
CA ALA A 305 25.13 -4.38 -3.18
C ALA A 305 24.50 -3.55 -2.04
N GLY A 306 24.37 -4.13 -0.84
CA GLY A 306 23.70 -3.53 0.30
C GLY A 306 22.31 -4.09 0.59
N ASN A 307 21.93 -5.23 0.01
CA ASN A 307 20.78 -6.03 0.45
C ASN A 307 21.19 -6.89 1.65
N ASP A 308 20.95 -6.38 2.86
CA ASP A 308 21.49 -6.92 4.10
C ASP A 308 20.87 -8.29 4.48
N LEU A 309 19.56 -8.49 4.27
CA LEU A 309 18.81 -9.69 4.68
C LEU A 309 18.13 -10.39 3.48
N LEU A 310 18.38 -11.69 3.31
CA LEU A 310 17.80 -12.50 2.25
C LEU A 310 16.57 -13.27 2.78
N GLU A 311 15.38 -12.84 2.40
CA GLU A 311 14.11 -13.49 2.78
C GLU A 311 13.55 -14.38 1.63
N PRO A 312 12.92 -15.52 1.95
CA PRO A 312 12.83 -16.13 3.27
C PRO A 312 14.11 -16.86 3.70
N GLY A 313 15.17 -16.80 2.88
CA GLY A 313 16.39 -17.59 3.05
C GLY A 313 16.27 -19.00 2.47
N THR A 314 17.39 -19.56 2.01
CA THR A 314 17.49 -20.94 1.52
C THR A 314 18.86 -21.51 1.89
N LYS A 315 18.97 -22.84 2.00
CA LYS A 315 20.29 -23.47 2.23
C LYS A 315 21.27 -23.16 1.10
N LYS A 316 20.79 -23.03 -0.15
CA LYS A 316 21.62 -22.63 -1.30
C LYS A 316 22.24 -21.23 -1.12
N GLN A 317 21.47 -20.25 -0.65
CA GLN A 317 21.99 -18.90 -0.41
C GLN A 317 22.99 -18.90 0.75
N TRP A 318 22.72 -19.67 1.81
CA TRP A 318 23.66 -19.84 2.91
C TRP A 318 24.98 -20.46 2.44
N ASP A 319 24.94 -21.60 1.74
CA ASP A 319 26.13 -22.25 1.18
C ASP A 319 26.93 -21.29 0.29
N ALA A 320 26.25 -20.51 -0.56
CA ALA A 320 26.90 -19.56 -1.45
C ALA A 320 27.62 -18.42 -0.69
N LEU A 321 27.08 -17.96 0.44
CA LEU A 321 27.73 -16.95 1.28
C LEU A 321 28.95 -17.52 2.03
N GLU A 322 28.89 -18.77 2.48
CA GLU A 322 30.03 -19.47 3.09
C GLU A 322 31.16 -19.66 2.07
N GLU A 323 30.84 -20.21 0.90
CA GLU A 323 31.79 -20.39 -0.22
C GLU A 323 32.37 -19.04 -0.66
N GLY A 324 31.54 -18.00 -0.74
CA GLY A 324 31.98 -16.66 -1.12
C GLY A 324 32.92 -16.02 -0.10
N TYR A 325 32.76 -16.31 1.18
CA TYR A 325 33.69 -15.86 2.21
C TYR A 325 35.03 -16.62 2.11
N GLU A 326 34.98 -17.94 1.89
CA GLU A 326 36.17 -18.78 1.74
C GLU A 326 37.02 -18.40 0.50
N ASP A 327 36.37 -18.02 -0.61
CA ASP A 327 37.05 -17.65 -1.85
C ASP A 327 37.38 -16.14 -1.96
N GLY A 328 36.83 -15.32 -1.05
CA GLY A 328 37.06 -13.89 -0.94
C GLY A 328 36.20 -13.02 -1.87
N SER A 329 35.16 -13.57 -2.49
CA SER A 329 34.16 -12.81 -3.27
C SER A 329 33.23 -11.95 -2.40
N ILE A 330 33.10 -12.27 -1.11
CA ILE A 330 32.55 -11.38 -0.09
C ILE A 330 33.56 -11.15 1.02
N THR A 331 33.69 -9.91 1.48
CA THR A 331 34.63 -9.56 2.56
C THR A 331 33.95 -9.64 3.93
N GLU A 332 34.74 -9.88 4.98
CA GLU A 332 34.22 -9.80 6.35
C GLU A 332 33.64 -8.40 6.67
N GLU A 333 34.18 -7.33 6.07
CA GLU A 333 33.67 -5.96 6.23
C GLU A 333 32.26 -5.78 5.64
N ALA A 334 31.99 -6.37 4.45
CA ALA A 334 30.66 -6.38 3.85
C ALA A 334 29.66 -7.15 4.73
N ILE A 335 30.07 -8.33 5.22
CA ILE A 335 29.26 -9.13 6.14
C ILE A 335 28.99 -8.36 7.44
N ASP A 336 30.01 -7.77 8.05
CA ASP A 336 29.90 -6.99 9.30
C ASP A 336 28.97 -5.79 9.15
N THR A 337 29.00 -5.14 7.99
CA THR A 337 28.12 -4.01 7.68
C THR A 337 26.65 -4.45 7.66
N ALA A 338 26.34 -5.52 6.92
CA ALA A 338 24.98 -6.06 6.84
C ALA A 338 24.50 -6.57 8.20
N VAL A 339 25.33 -7.36 8.90
CA VAL A 339 25.02 -7.88 10.24
C VAL A 339 24.82 -6.76 11.25
N SER A 340 25.59 -5.67 11.21
CA SER A 340 25.40 -4.53 12.11
C SER A 340 24.03 -3.89 11.97
N ARG A 341 23.51 -3.77 10.74
CA ARG A 341 22.17 -3.22 10.48
C ARG A 341 21.07 -4.16 10.96
N ILE A 342 21.23 -5.46 10.72
CA ILE A 342 20.31 -6.49 11.25
C ILE A 342 20.29 -6.47 12.78
N LEU A 343 21.46 -6.47 13.42
CA LEU A 343 21.58 -6.39 14.88
C LEU A 343 20.95 -5.10 15.42
N THR A 344 21.16 -3.97 14.74
CA THR A 344 20.51 -2.69 15.12
C THR A 344 19.00 -2.84 15.19
N LEU A 345 18.37 -3.53 14.23
CA LEU A 345 16.94 -3.84 14.27
C LEU A 345 16.60 -4.76 15.45
N VAL A 346 17.36 -5.85 15.67
CA VAL A 346 17.16 -6.77 16.80
C VAL A 346 17.19 -6.03 18.16
N PHE A 347 18.05 -5.01 18.31
CA PHE A 347 18.11 -4.19 19.53
C PHE A 347 17.03 -3.10 19.60
N LYS A 348 16.55 -2.60 18.46
CA LYS A 348 15.42 -1.66 18.39
C LYS A 348 14.09 -2.36 18.72
N SER A 349 13.94 -3.63 18.34
CA SER A 349 12.75 -4.42 18.67
C SER A 349 12.62 -4.65 20.18
N GLN A 350 11.40 -4.99 20.60
CA GLN A 350 11.08 -5.21 22.03
C GLN A 350 11.50 -6.61 22.55
N LYS A 351 12.11 -7.45 21.69
CA LYS A 351 12.47 -8.84 22.02
C LYS A 351 13.58 -8.93 23.04
N MET A 352 14.60 -8.10 22.92
CA MET A 352 15.75 -8.09 23.83
C MET A 352 15.39 -7.58 25.24
N GLN A 353 14.27 -6.86 25.39
CA GLN A 353 13.73 -6.43 26.68
C GLN A 353 12.75 -7.46 27.27
N GLY A 354 12.46 -8.56 26.57
CA GLY A 354 11.54 -9.60 27.04
C GLY A 354 10.09 -9.14 27.12
N TYR A 355 9.66 -8.28 26.19
CA TYR A 355 8.29 -7.79 26.15
C TYR A 355 7.28 -8.94 26.09
N ALA A 356 6.41 -8.98 27.10
CA ALA A 356 5.36 -9.97 27.21
C ALA A 356 4.09 -9.46 26.53
N TYR A 357 4.02 -9.65 25.21
CA TYR A 357 2.86 -9.29 24.40
C TYR A 357 1.57 -10.00 24.89
N SER A 358 0.44 -9.30 24.86
CA SER A 358 -0.80 -9.80 25.49
C SER A 358 -1.59 -10.80 24.65
N GLU A 359 -1.33 -10.84 23.34
CA GLU A 359 -2.15 -11.47 22.30
C GLU A 359 -3.61 -10.99 22.32
N LYS A 360 -3.86 -9.76 22.78
CA LYS A 360 -5.20 -9.17 22.95
C LYS A 360 -5.22 -7.66 22.63
N PRO A 361 -4.89 -7.25 21.39
CA PRO A 361 -5.07 -5.86 20.99
C PRO A 361 -6.54 -5.41 21.07
N ASP A 362 -6.77 -4.11 21.17
CA ASP A 362 -8.13 -3.54 21.20
C ASP A 362 -8.73 -3.44 19.79
N LEU A 363 -9.05 -4.59 19.21
CA LEU A 363 -9.63 -4.71 17.87
C LEU A 363 -10.91 -3.87 17.70
N LYS A 364 -11.63 -3.58 18.78
CA LYS A 364 -12.83 -2.74 18.74
C LYS A 364 -12.47 -1.27 18.57
N ALA A 365 -11.45 -0.78 19.26
CA ALA A 365 -10.92 0.56 19.04
C ALA A 365 -10.35 0.71 17.62
N HIS A 366 -9.63 -0.31 17.15
CA HIS A 366 -9.04 -0.31 15.79
C HIS A 366 -10.11 -0.33 14.70
N ALA A 367 -11.19 -1.11 14.86
CA ALA A 367 -12.35 -1.06 13.96
C ALA A 367 -12.98 0.35 13.86
N ALA A 368 -13.01 1.11 14.95
CA ALA A 368 -13.52 2.49 14.90
C ALA A 368 -12.61 3.41 14.05
N ILE A 369 -11.29 3.19 14.10
CA ILE A 369 -10.31 3.88 13.25
C ILE A 369 -10.53 3.46 11.79
N THR A 370 -10.72 2.18 11.49
CA THR A 370 -11.07 1.67 10.15
C THR A 370 -12.30 2.36 9.59
N ARG A 371 -13.40 2.44 10.35
CA ARG A 371 -14.63 3.12 9.89
C ARG A 371 -14.40 4.60 9.59
N LYS A 372 -13.65 5.29 10.47
CA LYS A 372 -13.28 6.71 10.30
C LYS A 372 -12.45 6.91 9.03
N SER A 373 -11.34 6.19 8.89
CA SER A 373 -10.43 6.32 7.75
C SER A 373 -11.08 5.87 6.44
N ALA A 374 -11.89 4.81 6.45
CA ALA A 374 -12.71 4.40 5.32
C ALA A 374 -13.60 5.56 4.86
N SER A 375 -14.44 6.10 5.74
CA SER A 375 -15.39 7.16 5.39
C SER A 375 -14.72 8.46 4.91
N GLU A 376 -13.53 8.78 5.43
CA GLU A 376 -12.80 9.98 5.03
C GLU A 376 -12.09 9.85 3.68
N GLY A 377 -11.74 8.63 3.26
CA GLY A 377 -11.08 8.36 1.97
C GLY A 377 -12.02 7.99 0.82
N MET A 378 -13.31 7.73 1.09
CA MET A 378 -14.30 7.53 0.02
C MET A 378 -14.53 8.84 -0.76
N VAL A 379 -14.66 8.70 -2.08
CA VAL A 379 -14.71 9.84 -3.00
C VAL A 379 -16.10 9.95 -3.62
N LEU A 380 -16.78 11.07 -3.40
CA LEU A 380 -18.04 11.35 -4.09
C LEU A 380 -17.73 11.82 -5.51
N LEU A 381 -18.05 11.00 -6.51
CA LEU A 381 -17.72 11.26 -7.92
C LEU A 381 -18.82 12.05 -8.64
N LYS A 382 -20.07 11.82 -8.25
CA LYS A 382 -21.25 12.48 -8.83
C LYS A 382 -22.34 12.62 -7.77
N ASN A 383 -23.06 13.74 -7.78
CA ASN A 383 -24.27 13.92 -6.97
C ASN A 383 -25.24 14.95 -7.58
N GLU A 384 -26.35 14.49 -8.14
CA GLU A 384 -27.44 15.32 -8.67
C GLU A 384 -28.55 15.50 -7.62
N ALA A 385 -28.22 16.16 -6.50
CA ALA A 385 -29.11 16.40 -5.36
C ALA A 385 -29.82 15.12 -4.85
N THR A 386 -29.07 14.01 -4.80
CA THR A 386 -29.57 12.70 -4.39
C THR A 386 -29.00 12.26 -3.05
N LEU A 387 -27.72 12.55 -2.80
CA LEU A 387 -27.07 12.30 -1.52
C LEU A 387 -26.93 13.59 -0.71
N PRO A 388 -27.03 13.53 0.64
CA PRO A 388 -27.35 12.33 1.43
C PRO A 388 -28.80 11.86 1.25
N LEU A 389 -29.03 10.56 1.44
CA LEU A 389 -30.35 9.94 1.36
C LEU A 389 -31.25 10.41 2.50
N ALA A 390 -32.56 10.42 2.25
CA ALA A 390 -33.52 10.59 3.33
C ALA A 390 -33.46 9.41 4.30
N GLN A 391 -33.84 9.64 5.55
CA GLN A 391 -33.83 8.63 6.62
C GLN A 391 -34.94 7.58 6.43
N ASN A 392 -34.70 6.35 6.94
CA ASN A 392 -35.68 5.26 7.01
C ASN A 392 -36.29 4.83 5.65
N LEU A 393 -35.56 5.00 4.55
CA LEU A 393 -36.01 4.53 3.24
C LEU A 393 -35.97 2.99 3.13
N ASN A 394 -36.82 2.44 2.27
CA ASN A 394 -36.69 1.07 1.80
C ASN A 394 -35.79 1.01 0.56
N VAL A 395 -34.57 0.48 0.73
CA VAL A 395 -33.50 0.51 -0.27
C VAL A 395 -33.48 -0.78 -1.09
N ALA A 396 -33.52 -0.66 -2.41
CA ALA A 396 -33.18 -1.76 -3.31
C ALA A 396 -31.67 -1.87 -3.45
N LEU A 397 -31.07 -2.89 -2.84
CA LEU A 397 -29.68 -3.27 -3.06
C LEU A 397 -29.57 -4.17 -4.29
N ILE A 398 -28.88 -3.67 -5.31
CA ILE A 398 -28.72 -4.29 -6.63
C ILE A 398 -27.23 -4.57 -6.88
N GLY A 399 -26.91 -5.79 -7.29
CA GLY A 399 -25.53 -6.24 -7.47
C GLY A 399 -25.01 -7.07 -6.29
N VAL A 400 -24.10 -7.99 -6.59
CA VAL A 400 -23.62 -9.01 -5.64
C VAL A 400 -22.86 -8.38 -4.47
N THR A 401 -22.02 -7.38 -4.74
CA THR A 401 -21.17 -6.75 -3.73
C THR A 401 -21.91 -5.85 -2.74
N SER A 402 -23.23 -5.69 -2.88
CA SER A 402 -24.08 -5.14 -1.82
C SER A 402 -24.17 -6.06 -0.60
N TYR A 403 -24.04 -7.37 -0.83
CA TYR A 403 -24.18 -8.40 0.19
C TYR A 403 -22.85 -9.12 0.46
N ASP A 404 -22.06 -9.44 -0.57
CA ASP A 404 -20.67 -9.93 -0.44
C ASP A 404 -19.68 -8.77 -0.67
N PHE A 405 -19.60 -7.87 0.30
CA PHE A 405 -18.77 -6.66 0.22
C PHE A 405 -17.27 -7.01 0.23
N ILE A 406 -16.47 -6.28 -0.55
CA ILE A 406 -15.04 -6.52 -0.70
C ILE A 406 -14.28 -5.60 0.27
N ALA A 407 -13.63 -6.19 1.27
CA ALA A 407 -12.85 -5.47 2.27
C ALA A 407 -11.48 -5.00 1.75
N GLY A 408 -10.83 -5.81 0.89
CA GLY A 408 -9.51 -5.56 0.31
C GLY A 408 -9.22 -6.47 -0.89
N GLY A 409 -8.03 -6.30 -1.48
CA GLY A 409 -7.51 -7.18 -2.52
C GLY A 409 -6.94 -8.48 -1.95
N THR A 410 -6.49 -9.39 -2.82
CA THR A 410 -5.87 -10.66 -2.41
C THR A 410 -4.34 -10.59 -2.45
N GLY A 411 -3.68 -11.58 -1.87
CA GLY A 411 -2.21 -11.70 -1.89
C GLY A 411 -1.59 -11.58 -0.50
N SER A 412 -0.32 -11.24 -0.45
CA SER A 412 0.38 -10.91 0.80
C SER A 412 -0.32 -9.79 1.57
N GLY A 413 -0.93 -8.82 0.89
CA GLY A 413 -1.69 -7.72 1.50
C GLY A 413 -3.11 -8.02 1.98
N ASP A 414 -3.57 -9.28 1.92
CA ASP A 414 -4.86 -9.69 2.50
C ASP A 414 -4.79 -9.74 4.04
N VAL A 415 -5.93 -9.82 4.73
CA VAL A 415 -6.00 -9.89 6.20
C VAL A 415 -6.91 -11.04 6.60
N ASN A 416 -6.57 -11.73 7.69
CA ASN A 416 -7.48 -12.69 8.31
C ASN A 416 -8.36 -11.95 9.32
N GLU A 417 -9.47 -11.37 8.85
CA GLU A 417 -10.39 -10.59 9.67
C GLU A 417 -11.51 -11.43 10.30
N ALA A 418 -12.05 -10.98 11.44
CA ALA A 418 -13.12 -11.67 12.14
C ALA A 418 -14.48 -11.59 11.41
N TYR A 419 -14.68 -10.49 10.66
CA TYR A 419 -15.90 -10.19 9.95
C TYR A 419 -15.65 -9.11 8.89
N THR A 420 -16.50 -9.05 7.89
CA THR A 420 -16.60 -7.90 6.98
C THR A 420 -18.06 -7.45 6.96
N VAL A 421 -18.31 -6.18 7.32
CA VAL A 421 -19.66 -5.60 7.31
C VAL A 421 -20.09 -5.33 5.88
N SER A 422 -21.17 -6.01 5.45
CA SER A 422 -21.79 -5.79 4.15
C SER A 422 -22.48 -4.42 4.06
N LEU A 423 -22.75 -3.95 2.84
CA LEU A 423 -23.56 -2.74 2.64
C LEU A 423 -24.99 -2.94 3.17
N GLU A 424 -25.52 -4.16 3.09
CA GLU A 424 -26.80 -4.53 3.70
C GLU A 424 -26.81 -4.23 5.21
N GLU A 425 -25.84 -4.77 5.93
CA GLU A 425 -25.72 -4.59 7.38
C GLU A 425 -25.46 -3.12 7.73
N GLY A 426 -24.60 -2.43 6.99
CA GLY A 426 -24.31 -1.01 7.21
C GLY A 426 -25.55 -0.14 7.10
N LEU A 427 -26.37 -0.35 6.07
CA LEU A 427 -27.64 0.38 5.90
C LEU A 427 -28.66 0.03 6.98
N GLN A 428 -28.77 -1.24 7.37
CA GLN A 428 -29.65 -1.65 8.47
C GLN A 428 -29.22 -1.02 9.81
N ASN A 429 -27.92 -0.96 10.09
CA ASN A 429 -27.36 -0.28 11.26
C ASN A 429 -27.69 1.22 11.30
N ASN A 430 -27.91 1.82 10.12
CA ASN A 430 -28.32 3.22 9.97
C ASN A 430 -29.84 3.41 9.84
N GLY A 431 -30.65 2.37 10.09
CA GLY A 431 -32.12 2.48 10.17
C GLY A 431 -32.86 2.34 8.83
N TYR A 432 -32.14 2.02 7.75
CA TYR A 432 -32.76 1.71 6.48
C TYR A 432 -33.38 0.31 6.48
N THR A 433 -34.44 0.13 5.69
CA THR A 433 -34.99 -1.21 5.42
C THR A 433 -34.47 -1.68 4.07
N ILE A 434 -34.21 -2.98 3.93
CA ILE A 434 -33.76 -3.56 2.66
C ILE A 434 -34.93 -4.19 1.92
N ASN A 435 -35.00 -3.93 0.62
CA ASN A 435 -36.05 -4.45 -0.23
C ASN A 435 -36.02 -5.99 -0.25
N LYS A 436 -37.12 -6.61 0.18
CA LYS A 436 -37.22 -8.07 0.33
C LYS A 436 -37.14 -8.82 -0.99
N VAL A 437 -37.60 -8.23 -2.10
CA VAL A 437 -37.56 -8.86 -3.42
C VAL A 437 -36.11 -8.92 -3.89
N ALA A 438 -35.40 -7.79 -3.85
CA ALA A 438 -34.00 -7.70 -4.22
C ALA A 438 -33.11 -8.62 -3.37
N LYS A 439 -33.32 -8.63 -2.04
CA LYS A 439 -32.60 -9.53 -1.12
C LYS A 439 -32.85 -11.00 -1.46
N LYS A 440 -34.11 -11.39 -1.64
CA LYS A 440 -34.46 -12.76 -2.01
C LYS A 440 -33.84 -13.17 -3.35
N THR A 441 -33.77 -12.28 -4.33
CA THR A 441 -33.08 -12.54 -5.60
C THR A 441 -31.61 -12.89 -5.39
N TYR A 442 -30.90 -12.11 -4.57
CA TYR A 442 -29.50 -12.41 -4.25
C TYR A 442 -29.36 -13.74 -3.50
N GLU A 443 -30.19 -14.00 -2.48
CA GLU A 443 -30.16 -15.25 -1.72
C GLU A 443 -30.40 -16.47 -2.61
N ASP A 444 -31.40 -16.41 -3.49
CA ASP A 444 -31.71 -17.48 -4.45
C ASP A 444 -30.56 -17.67 -5.46
N HIS A 445 -29.93 -16.58 -5.92
CA HIS A 445 -28.78 -16.64 -6.83
C HIS A 445 -27.54 -17.26 -6.16
N LYS A 446 -27.23 -16.87 -4.92
CA LYS A 446 -26.13 -17.43 -4.14
C LYS A 446 -26.35 -18.92 -3.89
N ALA A 447 -27.57 -19.32 -3.50
CA ALA A 447 -27.93 -20.72 -3.32
C ALA A 447 -27.82 -21.54 -4.63
N ALA A 448 -28.14 -20.95 -5.77
CA ALA A 448 -28.00 -21.61 -7.08
C ALA A 448 -26.54 -21.74 -7.55
N ASN A 449 -25.61 -20.97 -6.97
CA ASN A 449 -24.20 -20.89 -7.38
C ASN A 449 -23.23 -21.12 -6.21
N GLU A 450 -23.60 -21.94 -5.22
CA GLU A 450 -22.92 -22.05 -3.92
C GLU A 450 -21.39 -22.20 -4.03
N GLU A 451 -20.88 -23.06 -4.92
CA GLU A 451 -19.43 -23.26 -5.10
C GLU A 451 -18.70 -22.01 -5.59
N ALA A 452 -19.32 -21.20 -6.44
CA ALA A 452 -18.70 -19.97 -6.96
C ALA A 452 -18.68 -18.82 -5.94
N PHE A 453 -19.43 -18.96 -4.84
CA PHE A 453 -19.44 -18.02 -3.72
C PHE A 453 -18.51 -18.43 -2.56
N LYS A 454 -17.81 -19.56 -2.67
CA LYS A 454 -16.76 -19.94 -1.71
C LYS A 454 -15.49 -19.16 -2.03
N LYS A 455 -15.02 -18.35 -1.07
CA LYS A 455 -13.72 -17.68 -1.17
C LYS A 455 -12.62 -18.74 -1.28
N PRO A 456 -11.58 -18.53 -2.10
CA PRO A 456 -10.41 -19.40 -2.09
C PRO A 456 -9.74 -19.38 -0.71
N GLU A 457 -9.07 -20.49 -0.35
CA GLU A 457 -8.35 -20.64 0.92
C GLU A 457 -6.88 -21.02 0.68
N GLY A 458 -6.04 -20.77 1.70
CA GLY A 458 -4.61 -21.10 1.67
C GLY A 458 -3.87 -20.45 0.49
N MET A 459 -2.97 -21.19 -0.14
CA MET A 459 -2.15 -20.67 -1.24
C MET A 459 -2.97 -20.19 -2.46
N ASN A 460 -4.16 -20.75 -2.69
CA ASN A 460 -5.03 -20.30 -3.78
C ASN A 460 -5.60 -18.90 -3.51
N ALA A 461 -5.86 -18.55 -2.25
CA ALA A 461 -6.33 -17.22 -1.85
C ALA A 461 -5.32 -16.12 -2.19
N MET A 462 -4.02 -16.43 -2.18
CA MET A 462 -2.98 -15.46 -2.48
C MET A 462 -3.00 -14.98 -3.94
N PHE A 463 -3.25 -15.88 -4.90
CA PHE A 463 -3.09 -15.57 -6.34
C PHE A 463 -4.41 -15.55 -7.12
N SER A 464 -5.54 -15.80 -6.47
CA SER A 464 -6.85 -15.89 -7.13
C SER A 464 -7.82 -14.85 -6.57
N PRO A 465 -7.94 -13.69 -7.23
CA PRO A 465 -8.96 -12.71 -6.86
C PRO A 465 -10.36 -13.32 -6.83
N PHE A 466 -11.13 -12.98 -5.81
CA PHE A 466 -12.49 -13.52 -5.63
C PHE A 466 -13.52 -12.69 -6.39
N THR A 467 -14.15 -13.30 -7.41
CA THR A 467 -15.17 -12.66 -8.25
C THR A 467 -16.40 -13.58 -8.41
N PRO A 468 -17.41 -13.46 -7.52
CA PRO A 468 -18.64 -14.24 -7.64
C PRO A 468 -19.45 -13.85 -8.90
N PRO A 469 -20.27 -14.78 -9.45
CA PRO A 469 -21.03 -14.54 -10.68
C PRO A 469 -22.10 -13.46 -10.51
N GLN A 470 -22.27 -12.60 -11.52
CA GLN A 470 -23.26 -11.53 -11.54
C GLN A 470 -24.70 -12.06 -11.63
N ILE A 471 -25.66 -11.26 -11.17
CA ILE A 471 -27.10 -11.56 -11.19
C ILE A 471 -27.73 -11.03 -12.49
N GLU A 472 -28.54 -11.85 -13.15
CA GLU A 472 -29.40 -11.38 -14.25
C GLU A 472 -30.71 -10.81 -13.71
N TYR A 473 -31.00 -9.54 -14.02
CA TYR A 473 -32.25 -8.89 -13.65
C TYR A 473 -33.19 -8.82 -14.87
N THR A 474 -34.32 -9.52 -14.81
CA THR A 474 -35.38 -9.42 -15.83
C THR A 474 -36.23 -8.17 -15.61
N ASP A 475 -36.87 -7.65 -16.66
CA ASP A 475 -37.71 -6.44 -16.55
C ASP A 475 -38.87 -6.61 -15.57
N ALA A 476 -39.46 -7.82 -15.52
CA ALA A 476 -40.53 -8.13 -14.58
C ALA A 476 -40.03 -8.10 -13.12
N LEU A 477 -38.87 -8.73 -12.86
CA LEU A 477 -38.24 -8.71 -11.54
C LEU A 477 -37.88 -7.28 -11.13
N MET A 478 -37.27 -6.50 -12.03
CA MET A 478 -36.90 -5.12 -11.75
C MET A 478 -38.14 -4.27 -11.43
N GLN A 479 -39.25 -4.47 -12.15
CA GLN A 479 -40.50 -3.77 -11.85
C GLN A 479 -41.06 -4.13 -10.46
N ASP A 480 -40.96 -5.39 -10.03
CA ASP A 480 -41.38 -5.82 -8.69
C ASP A 480 -40.51 -5.18 -7.58
N ILE A 481 -39.21 -5.08 -7.81
CA ILE A 481 -38.28 -4.37 -6.91
C ILE A 481 -38.64 -2.89 -6.85
N VAL A 482 -38.83 -2.22 -7.99
CA VAL A 482 -39.19 -0.79 -8.07
C VAL A 482 -40.50 -0.51 -7.34
N ASN A 483 -41.52 -1.36 -7.50
CA ASN A 483 -42.84 -1.17 -6.90
C ASN A 483 -42.81 -1.13 -5.36
N SER A 484 -41.76 -1.71 -4.75
CA SER A 484 -41.63 -1.86 -3.31
C SER A 484 -40.40 -1.17 -2.72
N SER A 485 -39.71 -0.30 -3.46
CA SER A 485 -38.49 0.41 -2.99
C SER A 485 -38.64 1.92 -3.11
N ASP A 486 -37.93 2.70 -2.31
CA ASP A 486 -37.91 4.17 -2.41
C ASP A 486 -36.73 4.67 -3.26
N VAL A 487 -35.61 3.96 -3.21
CA VAL A 487 -34.35 4.29 -3.89
C VAL A 487 -33.61 3.00 -4.28
N ALA A 488 -32.82 3.03 -5.34
CA ALA A 488 -31.88 1.96 -5.66
C ALA A 488 -30.44 2.34 -5.30
N VAL A 489 -29.71 1.40 -4.74
CA VAL A 489 -28.26 1.46 -4.62
C VAL A 489 -27.69 0.27 -5.39
N VAL A 490 -26.97 0.57 -6.46
CA VAL A 490 -26.30 -0.41 -7.33
C VAL A 490 -24.84 -0.50 -6.92
N THR A 491 -24.36 -1.69 -6.58
CA THR A 491 -22.95 -1.92 -6.31
C THR A 491 -22.26 -2.55 -7.51
N ILE A 492 -21.12 -1.98 -7.90
CA ILE A 492 -20.20 -2.57 -8.88
C ILE A 492 -18.89 -2.83 -8.14
N GLY A 493 -18.44 -4.08 -8.12
CA GLY A 493 -17.26 -4.48 -7.38
C GLY A 493 -16.19 -5.14 -8.24
N ARG A 494 -14.93 -4.97 -7.82
CA ARG A 494 -13.75 -5.60 -8.43
C ARG A 494 -12.79 -6.02 -7.33
N ASN A 495 -12.27 -7.23 -7.45
CA ASN A 495 -11.16 -7.72 -6.66
C ASN A 495 -9.96 -7.92 -7.60
N SER A 496 -8.77 -7.57 -7.13
CA SER A 496 -7.49 -7.82 -7.79
C SER A 496 -6.48 -8.17 -6.72
N GLY A 497 -5.32 -8.67 -7.12
CA GLY A 497 -4.35 -9.10 -6.13
C GLY A 497 -2.98 -9.39 -6.71
N GLU A 498 -2.14 -9.85 -5.82
CA GLU A 498 -0.78 -10.26 -6.11
C GLU A 498 -0.70 -11.35 -7.17
N GLY A 499 0.28 -11.22 -8.08
CA GLY A 499 0.61 -12.22 -9.07
C GLY A 499 -0.21 -12.17 -10.36
N GLY A 500 -1.12 -11.22 -10.54
CA GLY A 500 -1.85 -11.06 -11.80
C GLY A 500 -2.25 -9.62 -12.10
N ASP A 501 -1.91 -9.14 -13.28
CA ASP A 501 -2.39 -7.86 -13.77
C ASP A 501 -3.83 -7.96 -14.30
N ARG A 502 -4.54 -6.84 -14.20
CA ARG A 502 -5.94 -6.69 -14.62
C ARG A 502 -6.08 -6.63 -16.13
N VAL A 503 -7.32 -6.77 -16.61
CA VAL A 503 -7.63 -6.84 -18.05
C VAL A 503 -8.73 -5.88 -18.48
N VAL A 504 -8.85 -5.68 -19.80
CA VAL A 504 -9.87 -4.77 -20.37
C VAL A 504 -11.27 -5.34 -20.21
N LYS A 505 -11.49 -6.59 -20.67
CA LYS A 505 -12.82 -7.18 -20.80
C LYS A 505 -13.32 -7.71 -19.47
N ASP A 506 -14.57 -7.38 -19.12
CA ASP A 506 -15.27 -7.83 -17.91
C ASP A 506 -14.54 -7.48 -16.59
N ASP A 507 -13.58 -6.55 -16.64
CA ASP A 507 -12.83 -6.06 -15.49
C ASP A 507 -12.70 -4.53 -15.54
N TRP A 508 -11.84 -3.95 -16.39
CA TRP A 508 -11.83 -2.48 -16.57
C TRP A 508 -13.13 -1.96 -17.19
N LEU A 509 -13.65 -2.65 -18.22
CA LEU A 509 -15.01 -2.43 -18.71
C LEU A 509 -16.02 -3.14 -17.82
N LEU A 510 -17.19 -2.54 -17.66
CA LEU A 510 -18.36 -3.27 -17.15
C LEU A 510 -18.69 -4.43 -18.09
N SER A 511 -18.95 -5.60 -17.50
CA SER A 511 -19.46 -6.75 -18.24
C SER A 511 -20.83 -6.46 -18.84
N GLN A 512 -21.23 -7.24 -19.84
CA GLN A 512 -22.55 -7.07 -20.47
C GLN A 512 -23.68 -7.13 -19.43
N LEU A 513 -23.61 -8.06 -18.46
CA LEU A 513 -24.61 -8.20 -17.41
C LEU A 513 -24.65 -6.98 -16.48
N GLU A 514 -23.50 -6.37 -16.17
CA GLU A 514 -23.44 -5.16 -15.34
C GLU A 514 -24.02 -3.94 -16.07
N GLN A 515 -23.74 -3.82 -17.37
CA GLN A 515 -24.34 -2.78 -18.21
C GLN A 515 -25.87 -2.93 -18.28
N GLU A 516 -26.35 -4.15 -18.49
CA GLU A 516 -27.79 -4.45 -18.50
C GLU A 516 -28.44 -4.20 -17.14
N MET A 517 -27.79 -4.61 -16.04
CA MET A 517 -28.24 -4.35 -14.67
C MET A 517 -28.38 -2.85 -14.41
N LEU A 518 -27.36 -2.05 -14.75
CA LEU A 518 -27.38 -0.61 -14.53
C LEU A 518 -28.42 0.09 -15.40
N ASN A 519 -28.49 -0.23 -16.69
CA ASN A 519 -29.47 0.33 -17.62
C ASN A 519 -30.91 0.03 -17.15
N LYS A 520 -31.23 -1.23 -16.85
CA LYS A 520 -32.58 -1.62 -16.39
C LYS A 520 -32.95 -0.96 -15.07
N THR A 521 -31.99 -0.88 -14.13
CA THR A 521 -32.24 -0.24 -12.83
C THR A 521 -32.51 1.24 -13.00
N THR A 522 -31.65 1.97 -13.72
CA THR A 522 -31.80 3.42 -13.93
C THR A 522 -33.08 3.75 -14.68
N GLU A 523 -33.36 3.08 -15.81
CA GLU A 523 -34.60 3.30 -16.57
C GLU A 523 -35.85 3.05 -15.73
N ALA A 524 -35.91 1.93 -14.99
CA ALA A 524 -37.11 1.56 -14.24
C ALA A 524 -37.34 2.46 -13.01
N PHE A 525 -36.29 2.81 -12.26
CA PHE A 525 -36.40 3.70 -11.11
C PHE A 525 -36.72 5.14 -11.54
N HIS A 526 -36.06 5.67 -12.58
CA HIS A 526 -36.33 7.00 -13.10
C HIS A 526 -37.75 7.13 -13.66
N LYS A 527 -38.25 6.11 -14.38
CA LYS A 527 -39.65 6.06 -14.84
C LYS A 527 -40.66 6.10 -13.69
N ALA A 528 -40.29 5.58 -12.52
CA ALA A 528 -41.08 5.65 -11.30
C ALA A 528 -40.85 6.94 -10.48
N GLY A 529 -40.01 7.86 -10.96
CA GLY A 529 -39.66 9.11 -10.26
C GLY A 529 -38.73 8.90 -9.05
N LYS A 530 -37.99 7.79 -9.01
CA LYS A 530 -37.08 7.41 -7.91
C LYS A 530 -35.63 7.55 -8.33
N LYS A 531 -34.74 7.69 -7.35
CA LYS A 531 -33.31 7.93 -7.54
C LYS A 531 -32.50 6.63 -7.58
N VAL A 532 -31.35 6.68 -8.25
CA VAL A 532 -30.37 5.59 -8.31
C VAL A 532 -28.99 6.10 -7.91
N VAL A 533 -28.38 5.40 -6.95
CA VAL A 533 -27.00 5.63 -6.50
C VAL A 533 -26.14 4.46 -6.95
N VAL A 534 -24.95 4.72 -7.49
CA VAL A 534 -23.93 3.69 -7.71
C VAL A 534 -22.88 3.77 -6.61
N VAL A 535 -22.54 2.64 -6.02
CA VAL A 535 -21.41 2.48 -5.10
C VAL A 535 -20.35 1.60 -5.77
N LEU A 536 -19.16 2.16 -5.99
CA LEU A 536 -18.03 1.44 -6.58
C LEU A 536 -17.17 0.84 -5.47
N ASN A 537 -17.21 -0.48 -5.31
CA ASN A 537 -16.41 -1.24 -4.35
C ASN A 537 -15.25 -1.94 -5.07
N ILE A 538 -14.26 -1.15 -5.49
CA ILE A 538 -13.19 -1.55 -6.41
C ILE A 538 -11.81 -1.25 -5.81
N GLY A 539 -10.80 -2.08 -6.08
CA GLY A 539 -9.40 -1.85 -5.65
C GLY A 539 -8.54 -1.11 -6.68
N GLY A 540 -9.07 -0.88 -7.89
CA GLY A 540 -8.38 -0.15 -8.95
C GLY A 540 -9.38 0.51 -9.89
N VAL A 541 -8.90 1.46 -10.69
CA VAL A 541 -9.73 2.26 -11.61
C VAL A 541 -10.45 1.40 -12.64
N ILE A 542 -11.70 1.74 -12.96
CA ILE A 542 -12.52 1.17 -14.05
C ILE A 542 -12.97 2.26 -15.02
N GLU A 543 -13.43 1.85 -16.21
CA GLU A 543 -14.11 2.73 -17.16
C GLU A 543 -15.40 3.28 -16.54
N THR A 544 -15.62 4.59 -16.65
CA THR A 544 -16.81 5.25 -16.08
C THR A 544 -17.50 6.19 -17.06
N ALA A 545 -16.83 6.63 -18.13
CA ALA A 545 -17.35 7.65 -19.04
C ALA A 545 -18.60 7.19 -19.79
N SER A 546 -18.68 5.91 -20.16
CA SER A 546 -19.79 5.34 -20.93
C SER A 546 -21.12 5.28 -20.15
N TRP A 547 -21.08 5.27 -18.82
CA TRP A 547 -22.26 5.01 -17.99
C TRP A 547 -22.46 5.99 -16.83
N LYS A 548 -21.47 6.82 -16.44
CA LYS A 548 -21.59 7.73 -15.28
C LYS A 548 -22.74 8.74 -15.38
N ALA A 549 -23.24 8.99 -16.57
CA ALA A 549 -24.39 9.86 -16.79
C ALA A 549 -25.71 9.23 -16.31
N GLN A 550 -25.80 7.90 -16.22
CA GLN A 550 -27.04 7.18 -15.94
C GLN A 550 -27.53 7.31 -14.49
N PRO A 551 -26.73 7.04 -13.43
CA PRO A 551 -27.19 7.18 -12.06
C PRO A 551 -27.22 8.64 -11.60
N ASP A 552 -27.99 8.94 -10.55
CA ASP A 552 -28.07 10.30 -10.00
C ASP A 552 -26.87 10.63 -9.08
N ALA A 553 -26.26 9.63 -8.45
CA ALA A 553 -25.05 9.80 -7.65
C ALA A 553 -24.10 8.61 -7.79
N ILE A 554 -22.81 8.86 -7.63
CA ILE A 554 -21.75 7.84 -7.66
C ILE A 554 -20.82 8.08 -6.48
N LEU A 555 -20.74 7.09 -5.59
CA LEU A 555 -19.77 7.03 -4.50
C LEU A 555 -18.71 6.00 -4.84
N LEU A 556 -17.45 6.42 -4.86
CA LEU A 556 -16.32 5.52 -4.90
C LEU A 556 -15.96 5.12 -3.48
N ALA A 557 -16.37 3.91 -3.10
CA ALA A 557 -16.13 3.33 -1.79
C ALA A 557 -14.74 2.71 -1.65
N TRP A 558 -14.05 2.50 -2.78
CA TRP A 558 -12.84 1.69 -2.87
C TRP A 558 -13.04 0.33 -2.18
N GLN A 559 -12.09 -0.10 -1.36
CA GLN A 559 -12.21 -1.27 -0.47
C GLN A 559 -11.87 -0.80 0.96
N GLY A 560 -12.89 -0.69 1.80
CA GLY A 560 -12.85 0.05 3.08
C GLY A 560 -12.43 -0.77 4.30
N GLY A 561 -11.89 -1.97 4.12
CA GLY A 561 -11.63 -2.89 5.22
C GLY A 561 -12.91 -3.45 5.86
N GLN A 562 -12.79 -3.98 7.08
CA GLN A 562 -13.88 -4.72 7.73
C GLN A 562 -15.13 -3.88 8.04
N GLU A 563 -14.98 -2.55 8.14
CA GLU A 563 -16.08 -1.61 8.40
C GLU A 563 -16.60 -0.93 7.13
N GLY A 564 -16.18 -1.37 5.94
CA GLY A 564 -16.50 -0.73 4.66
C GLY A 564 -17.98 -0.49 4.44
N GLY A 565 -18.85 -1.47 4.72
CA GLY A 565 -20.31 -1.31 4.58
C GLY A 565 -20.90 -0.26 5.52
N ASN A 566 -20.41 -0.18 6.76
CA ASN A 566 -20.79 0.85 7.73
C ASN A 566 -20.33 2.25 7.27
N ALA A 567 -19.10 2.36 6.74
CA ALA A 567 -18.56 3.61 6.24
C ALA A 567 -19.32 4.14 5.01
N VAL A 568 -19.69 3.25 4.07
CA VAL A 568 -20.58 3.62 2.96
C VAL A 568 -21.92 4.13 3.50
N ALA A 569 -22.52 3.40 4.44
CA ALA A 569 -23.80 3.80 5.01
C ALA A 569 -23.75 5.14 5.74
N ASP A 570 -22.64 5.49 6.40
CA ASP A 570 -22.48 6.80 7.06
C ASP A 570 -22.44 7.97 6.08
N ILE A 571 -21.84 7.77 4.91
CA ILE A 571 -21.84 8.76 3.83
C ILE A 571 -23.23 8.85 3.22
N LEU A 572 -23.84 7.72 2.85
CA LEU A 572 -25.17 7.71 2.25
C LEU A 572 -26.21 8.36 3.17
N ASP A 573 -26.07 8.21 4.48
CA ASP A 573 -26.96 8.80 5.51
C ASP A 573 -26.67 10.28 5.81
N GLY A 574 -25.52 10.81 5.36
CA GLY A 574 -25.07 12.17 5.65
C GLY A 574 -24.51 12.36 7.06
N LYS A 575 -24.29 11.29 7.83
CA LYS A 575 -23.55 11.33 9.11
C LYS A 575 -22.11 11.78 8.90
N VAL A 576 -21.52 11.34 7.78
CA VAL A 576 -20.21 11.78 7.32
C VAL A 576 -20.37 12.50 5.99
N ASN A 577 -19.80 13.71 5.91
CA ASN A 577 -19.67 14.42 4.65
C ASN A 577 -18.45 13.89 3.89
N PRO A 578 -18.60 13.37 2.65
CA PRO A 578 -17.47 12.86 1.88
C PRO A 578 -16.43 13.96 1.65
N SER A 579 -15.18 13.60 1.89
CA SER A 579 -14.03 14.52 1.75
C SER A 579 -12.81 13.87 1.09
N GLY A 580 -12.96 12.64 0.60
CA GLY A 580 -11.90 11.97 -0.14
C GLY A 580 -11.69 12.60 -1.52
N LYS A 581 -10.46 12.54 -2.02
CA LYS A 581 -10.06 13.00 -3.35
C LYS A 581 -9.24 11.93 -4.06
N LEU A 582 -9.43 11.78 -5.37
CA LEU A 582 -8.74 10.77 -6.17
C LEU A 582 -7.22 10.91 -6.12
N THR A 583 -6.52 9.80 -5.96
CA THR A 583 -5.04 9.71 -6.05
C THR A 583 -4.56 9.03 -7.34
N MET A 584 -5.49 8.76 -8.25
CA MET A 584 -5.26 8.22 -9.58
C MET A 584 -6.26 8.82 -10.56
N THR A 585 -5.81 9.12 -11.77
CA THR A 585 -6.65 9.65 -12.85
C THR A 585 -7.59 8.56 -13.38
N PHE A 586 -8.87 8.89 -13.60
CA PHE A 586 -9.82 8.00 -14.28
C PHE A 586 -9.86 8.36 -15.77
N PRO A 587 -9.20 7.60 -16.66
CA PRO A 587 -9.18 7.91 -18.09
C PRO A 587 -10.56 7.69 -18.73
N VAL A 588 -10.82 8.37 -19.86
CA VAL A 588 -11.99 8.06 -20.71
C VAL A 588 -11.76 6.76 -21.46
N ASN A 589 -10.60 6.62 -22.12
CA ASN A 589 -10.17 5.38 -22.76
C ASN A 589 -8.86 4.93 -22.13
N ILE A 590 -8.70 3.62 -21.89
CA ILE A 590 -7.45 3.10 -21.33
C ILE A 590 -6.24 3.37 -22.25
N GLU A 591 -6.46 3.41 -23.56
CA GLU A 591 -5.46 3.71 -24.59
C GLU A 591 -4.90 5.14 -24.49
N ASP A 592 -5.59 6.06 -23.82
CA ASP A 592 -5.12 7.43 -23.56
C ASP A 592 -4.05 7.48 -22.45
N HIS A 593 -3.85 6.37 -21.71
CA HIS A 593 -2.81 6.29 -20.71
C HIS A 593 -1.44 6.10 -21.38
N ALA A 594 -0.45 6.95 -21.08
CA ALA A 594 0.86 6.93 -21.76
C ALA A 594 1.58 5.57 -21.69
N SER A 595 1.48 4.89 -20.54
CA SER A 595 2.07 3.57 -20.33
C SER A 595 1.32 2.42 -21.02
N HIS A 596 0.13 2.65 -21.62
CA HIS A 596 -0.69 1.58 -22.20
C HIS A 596 0.03 0.82 -23.34
N ALA A 597 0.85 1.51 -24.14
CA ALA A 597 1.61 0.90 -25.23
C ALA A 597 2.82 0.05 -24.74
N ASN A 598 3.10 0.10 -23.44
CA ASN A 598 4.27 -0.49 -22.77
C ASN A 598 3.83 -1.15 -21.45
N PHE A 599 2.74 -1.92 -21.49
CA PHE A 599 2.18 -2.62 -20.33
C PHE A 599 1.54 -3.95 -20.77
N PRO A 600 1.67 -5.04 -19.98
CA PRO A 600 1.05 -6.33 -20.29
C PRO A 600 -0.48 -6.27 -20.19
N LEU A 601 -1.20 -6.68 -21.24
CA LEU A 601 -2.67 -6.55 -21.31
C LEU A 601 -3.43 -7.88 -21.22
N ASP A 602 -2.73 -9.02 -21.16
CA ASP A 602 -3.35 -10.34 -21.20
C ASP A 602 -3.73 -10.90 -19.81
N GLY A 603 -3.25 -10.26 -18.74
CA GLY A 603 -3.54 -10.62 -17.35
C GLY A 603 -3.10 -12.03 -16.97
N LYS A 604 -2.04 -12.56 -17.62
CA LYS A 604 -1.53 -13.90 -17.28
C LYS A 604 -1.09 -13.94 -15.81
N PRO A 605 -1.62 -14.88 -15.02
CA PRO A 605 -1.20 -15.02 -13.64
C PRO A 605 0.23 -15.57 -13.57
N MET A 606 0.88 -15.29 -12.45
CA MET A 606 2.15 -15.87 -12.07
C MET A 606 2.05 -17.39 -11.99
N GLN A 607 3.08 -18.09 -12.46
CA GLN A 607 3.21 -19.52 -12.26
C GLN A 607 4.06 -19.81 -11.02
N MET A 608 3.48 -20.54 -10.06
CA MET A 608 4.14 -20.94 -8.82
C MET A 608 5.46 -21.70 -9.05
N THR A 609 5.57 -22.46 -10.14
CA THR A 609 6.80 -23.17 -10.50
C THR A 609 7.96 -22.23 -10.75
N ASP A 610 7.70 -21.06 -11.32
CA ASP A 610 8.73 -20.09 -11.70
C ASP A 610 9.29 -19.37 -10.46
N MET A 611 8.48 -19.23 -9.40
CA MET A 611 8.92 -18.67 -8.12
C MET A 611 9.85 -19.62 -7.37
N LEU A 612 9.56 -20.92 -7.37
CA LEU A 612 10.30 -21.92 -6.57
C LEU A 612 11.59 -22.43 -7.24
N TRP A 613 11.57 -22.57 -8.57
CA TRP A 613 12.64 -23.28 -9.29
C TRP A 613 13.49 -22.36 -10.16
N GLY A 614 13.13 -21.10 -10.27
CA GLY A 614 13.76 -20.20 -11.21
C GLY A 614 13.28 -20.45 -12.64
N LYS A 615 13.49 -19.47 -13.51
CA LYS A 615 13.36 -19.59 -14.97
C LYS A 615 14.68 -19.15 -15.59
N ALA A 616 15.15 -19.90 -16.60
CA ALA A 616 16.31 -19.47 -17.37
C ALA A 616 15.99 -18.19 -18.15
N GLU A 617 16.91 -17.24 -18.13
CA GLU A 617 16.78 -16.00 -18.91
C GLU A 617 16.79 -16.32 -20.40
N LYS A 618 15.82 -15.74 -21.13
CA LYS A 618 15.72 -15.94 -22.58
C LYS A 618 16.82 -15.13 -23.29
N PRO A 619 17.38 -15.64 -24.41
CA PRO A 619 18.16 -14.82 -25.32
C PRO A 619 17.39 -13.56 -25.75
N GLU A 620 18.10 -12.45 -25.99
CA GLU A 620 17.50 -11.14 -26.29
C GLU A 620 16.53 -11.18 -27.49
N ASP A 621 16.84 -11.97 -28.52
CA ASP A 621 16.01 -12.15 -29.72
C ASP A 621 14.74 -13.00 -29.49
N GLU A 622 14.64 -13.64 -28.32
CA GLU A 622 13.48 -14.42 -27.87
C GLU A 622 12.69 -13.72 -26.74
N GLN A 623 13.16 -12.56 -26.26
CA GLN A 623 12.50 -11.80 -25.20
C GLN A 623 11.19 -11.18 -25.72
N GLU A 624 10.14 -11.32 -24.92
CA GLU A 624 8.82 -10.75 -25.18
C GLU A 624 8.70 -9.38 -24.50
N LYS A 625 8.38 -8.35 -25.29
CA LYS A 625 8.11 -6.99 -24.78
C LYS A 625 6.93 -7.02 -23.80
N ASP A 626 7.03 -6.23 -22.75
CA ASP A 626 6.09 -6.05 -21.64
C ASP A 626 5.92 -7.29 -20.73
N VAL A 627 6.67 -8.37 -21.03
CA VAL A 627 6.75 -9.59 -20.23
C VAL A 627 8.17 -9.78 -19.71
N ASP A 628 9.13 -10.06 -20.59
CA ASP A 628 10.53 -10.27 -20.20
C ASP A 628 11.27 -8.93 -20.00
N PHE A 629 10.88 -7.87 -20.71
CA PHE A 629 11.34 -6.50 -20.45
C PHE A 629 10.22 -5.49 -20.73
N THR A 630 10.21 -4.38 -20.00
CA THR A 630 9.23 -3.30 -20.19
C THR A 630 9.96 -1.96 -20.26
N THR A 631 9.79 -1.21 -21.35
CA THR A 631 10.39 0.13 -21.49
C THR A 631 9.42 1.21 -21.07
N TYR A 632 9.80 2.04 -20.09
CA TYR A 632 8.96 3.14 -19.59
C TYR A 632 9.16 4.37 -20.48
N GLU A 633 8.73 4.25 -21.74
CA GLU A 633 8.90 5.28 -22.78
C GLU A 633 8.16 6.58 -22.46
N GLU A 634 7.13 6.53 -21.60
CA GLU A 634 6.42 7.71 -21.15
C GLU A 634 7.26 8.62 -20.23
N GLY A 635 8.39 8.13 -19.72
CA GLY A 635 9.29 8.91 -18.88
C GLY A 635 8.58 9.51 -17.65
N ILE A 636 8.63 10.84 -17.51
CA ILE A 636 7.97 11.55 -16.40
C ILE A 636 6.45 11.74 -16.61
N TYR A 637 5.91 11.39 -17.78
CA TYR A 637 4.51 11.57 -18.13
C TYR A 637 3.67 10.37 -17.67
N VAL A 638 3.61 10.17 -16.35
CA VAL A 638 2.77 9.17 -15.69
C VAL A 638 1.56 9.85 -15.06
N GLY A 639 0.37 9.25 -15.20
CA GLY A 639 -0.87 9.77 -14.62
C GLY A 639 -1.20 11.19 -15.10
N TYR A 640 -1.67 12.05 -14.20
CA TYR A 640 -2.10 13.42 -14.53
C TYR A 640 -1.00 14.26 -15.21
N ARG A 641 0.29 13.99 -14.96
CA ARG A 641 1.39 14.65 -15.67
C ARG A 641 1.26 14.48 -17.17
N HIS A 642 0.82 13.30 -17.64
CA HIS A 642 0.51 13.06 -19.04
C HIS A 642 -0.78 13.75 -19.47
N PHE A 643 -1.90 13.43 -18.80
CA PHE A 643 -3.23 13.86 -19.22
C PHE A 643 -3.35 15.40 -19.27
N ASP A 644 -2.75 16.10 -18.32
CA ASP A 644 -2.78 17.57 -18.27
C ASP A 644 -1.84 18.19 -19.32
N THR A 645 -0.67 17.59 -19.57
CA THR A 645 0.28 18.08 -20.59
C THR A 645 -0.27 17.91 -22.00
N GLN A 646 -0.86 16.74 -22.28
CA GLN A 646 -1.47 16.43 -23.58
C GLN A 646 -2.88 17.01 -23.72
N LYS A 647 -3.46 17.57 -22.64
CA LYS A 647 -4.82 18.12 -22.59
C LYS A 647 -5.87 17.09 -23.01
N LEU A 648 -5.66 15.84 -22.61
CA LEU A 648 -6.59 14.74 -22.87
C LEU A 648 -7.78 14.81 -21.91
N ASP A 649 -8.94 14.41 -22.39
CA ASP A 649 -10.13 14.29 -21.57
C ASP A 649 -9.99 13.12 -20.59
N VAL A 650 -10.50 13.32 -19.38
CA VAL A 650 -10.52 12.32 -18.32
C VAL A 650 -11.94 12.21 -17.80
N SER A 651 -12.33 11.01 -17.36
CA SER A 651 -13.62 10.85 -16.71
C SER A 651 -13.65 11.59 -15.36
N TYR A 652 -12.58 11.44 -14.58
CA TYR A 652 -12.33 12.23 -13.37
C TYR A 652 -10.82 12.51 -13.25
N PRO A 653 -10.42 13.78 -13.02
CA PRO A 653 -9.01 14.13 -12.90
C PRO A 653 -8.42 13.75 -11.54
N PHE A 654 -7.10 13.67 -11.48
CA PHE A 654 -6.37 13.57 -10.22
C PHE A 654 -6.77 14.65 -9.21
N GLY A 655 -6.84 14.28 -7.94
CA GLY A 655 -7.27 15.17 -6.85
C GLY A 655 -8.75 15.53 -6.86
N PHE A 656 -9.59 14.93 -7.71
CA PHE A 656 -11.03 15.22 -7.76
C PHE A 656 -11.82 14.53 -6.63
N GLY A 657 -12.85 15.20 -6.12
CA GLY A 657 -13.85 14.62 -5.24
C GLY A 657 -14.83 15.69 -4.74
N LEU A 658 -16.12 15.36 -4.76
CA LEU A 658 -17.19 16.24 -4.32
C LEU A 658 -17.43 16.14 -2.80
N SER A 659 -18.18 17.09 -2.27
CA SER A 659 -18.63 17.14 -0.88
C SER A 659 -20.14 17.44 -0.83
N TYR A 660 -20.78 17.24 0.33
CA TYR A 660 -22.14 17.72 0.61
C TYR A 660 -22.18 19.21 0.99
N THR A 661 -21.03 19.87 1.00
CA THR A 661 -20.92 21.33 1.18
C THR A 661 -19.97 21.90 0.13
N ASP A 662 -19.98 23.21 -0.02
CA ASP A 662 -19.10 23.93 -0.94
C ASP A 662 -18.04 24.71 -0.15
N PHE A 663 -16.85 24.87 -0.74
CA PHE A 663 -15.75 25.61 -0.15
C PHE A 663 -15.25 26.72 -1.08
N ALA A 664 -14.95 27.88 -0.52
CA ALA A 664 -14.21 28.94 -1.19
C ALA A 664 -12.73 28.88 -0.79
N VAL A 665 -11.84 28.92 -1.77
CA VAL A 665 -10.40 29.13 -1.56
C VAL A 665 -10.08 30.57 -1.94
N SER A 666 -9.50 31.31 -1.01
CA SER A 666 -9.24 32.75 -1.15
C SER A 666 -7.93 33.16 -0.49
N GLU A 667 -7.55 34.43 -0.66
CA GLU A 667 -6.37 35.01 -0.02
C GLU A 667 -5.08 34.22 -0.26
N VAL A 668 -4.91 33.69 -1.49
CA VAL A 668 -3.72 32.90 -1.83
C VAL A 668 -2.52 33.83 -1.94
N THR A 669 -1.48 33.53 -1.17
CA THR A 669 -0.19 34.25 -1.26
C THR A 669 0.98 33.28 -1.30
N SER A 670 2.08 33.70 -1.92
CA SER A 670 3.36 33.00 -1.92
C SER A 670 4.46 33.94 -1.44
N SER A 671 5.40 33.41 -0.65
CA SER A 671 6.61 34.12 -0.23
C SER A 671 7.80 33.17 -0.20
N LEU A 672 9.00 33.71 -0.44
CA LEU A 672 10.26 32.96 -0.36
C LEU A 672 11.04 33.40 0.88
N GLU A 673 11.24 32.47 1.81
CA GLU A 673 12.02 32.72 3.02
C GLU A 673 12.93 31.52 3.29
N ASN A 674 14.23 31.74 3.50
CA ASN A 674 15.20 30.70 3.85
C ASN A 674 15.19 29.47 2.92
N ASN A 675 15.13 29.69 1.59
CA ASN A 675 15.00 28.63 0.57
C ASN A 675 13.75 27.75 0.70
N VAL A 676 12.69 28.29 1.31
CA VAL A 676 11.37 27.65 1.40
C VAL A 676 10.31 28.61 0.87
N ILE A 677 9.47 28.09 -0.01
CA ILE A 677 8.30 28.80 -0.53
C ILE A 677 7.14 28.52 0.43
N ASN A 678 6.66 29.56 1.12
CA ASN A 678 5.47 29.49 1.95
C ASN A 678 4.26 29.90 1.11
N VAL A 679 3.31 28.98 0.95
CA VAL A 679 2.04 29.21 0.24
C VAL A 679 0.92 29.22 1.28
N THR A 680 0.21 30.34 1.39
CA THR A 680 -0.94 30.46 2.30
C THR A 680 -2.23 30.47 1.51
N ALA A 681 -3.29 29.88 2.03
CA ALA A 681 -4.64 29.98 1.49
C ALA A 681 -5.69 29.94 2.59
N THR A 682 -6.72 30.78 2.49
CA THR A 682 -7.88 30.77 3.39
C THR A 682 -9.01 29.96 2.77
N ILE A 683 -9.42 28.88 3.45
CA ILE A 683 -10.49 27.98 3.05
C ILE A 683 -11.69 28.30 3.90
N GLN A 684 -12.82 28.64 3.28
CA GLN A 684 -14.08 28.87 3.97
C GLN A 684 -15.12 27.85 3.52
N ASN A 685 -15.82 27.24 4.47
CA ASN A 685 -17.03 26.49 4.17
C ASN A 685 -18.18 27.47 3.87
N ILE A 686 -18.61 27.53 2.62
CA ILE A 686 -19.67 28.43 2.13
C ILE A 686 -21.01 27.72 1.92
N GLY A 687 -21.06 26.41 2.19
CA GLY A 687 -22.28 25.63 2.08
C GLY A 687 -22.98 25.43 3.43
N ALA A 688 -24.01 24.58 3.43
CA ALA A 688 -24.91 24.41 4.56
C ALA A 688 -24.52 23.28 5.53
N ASN A 689 -23.56 22.43 5.17
CA ASN A 689 -23.16 21.26 5.95
C ASN A 689 -21.73 21.40 6.45
N ALA A 690 -21.41 20.83 7.62
CA ALA A 690 -20.02 20.73 8.03
C ALA A 690 -19.23 19.81 7.09
N GLY A 691 -17.95 20.09 6.86
CA GLY A 691 -17.12 19.28 5.96
C GLY A 691 -15.64 19.61 6.09
N LYS A 692 -14.81 18.78 5.45
CA LYS A 692 -13.37 19.01 5.28
C LYS A 692 -13.06 19.24 3.80
N GLU A 693 -12.06 20.05 3.50
CA GLU A 693 -11.57 20.26 2.13
C GLU A 693 -10.07 19.97 2.05
N VAL A 694 -9.64 19.43 0.91
CA VAL A 694 -8.24 19.18 0.58
C VAL A 694 -7.77 20.30 -0.34
N VAL A 695 -6.73 21.00 0.09
CA VAL A 695 -6.03 22.00 -0.73
C VAL A 695 -4.78 21.39 -1.32
N GLN A 696 -4.65 21.56 -2.63
CA GLN A 696 -3.59 20.97 -3.45
C GLN A 696 -2.80 22.11 -4.10
N VAL A 697 -1.47 22.06 -3.99
CA VAL A 697 -0.56 23.06 -4.54
C VAL A 697 0.26 22.44 -5.65
N TYR A 698 -0.03 22.86 -6.87
CA TYR A 698 0.69 22.46 -8.08
C TYR A 698 1.65 23.56 -8.51
N VAL A 699 2.79 23.18 -9.08
CA VAL A 699 3.78 24.12 -9.61
C VAL A 699 3.99 23.88 -11.10
N ALA A 700 4.01 24.96 -11.87
CA ALA A 700 4.32 24.95 -13.30
C ALA A 700 5.49 25.90 -13.61
N LYS A 701 6.39 25.46 -14.50
CA LYS A 701 7.52 26.25 -15.01
C LYS A 701 7.29 26.59 -16.49
N PRO A 702 6.66 27.73 -16.81
CA PRO A 702 6.25 28.05 -18.18
C PRO A 702 7.42 28.29 -19.14
N GLU A 703 8.51 28.89 -18.63
CA GLU A 703 9.75 29.10 -19.37
C GLU A 703 10.79 28.11 -18.87
N THR A 704 10.86 26.94 -19.52
CA THR A 704 11.77 25.85 -19.20
C THR A 704 12.66 25.53 -20.41
N ALA A 705 13.94 25.26 -20.17
CA ALA A 705 14.89 24.81 -21.19
C ALA A 705 14.84 23.29 -21.42
N ILE A 706 14.14 22.57 -20.54
CA ILE A 706 13.92 21.13 -20.61
C ILE A 706 12.43 20.81 -20.73
N ASP A 707 12.12 19.68 -21.37
CA ASP A 707 10.78 19.14 -21.42
C ASP A 707 10.25 18.84 -20.00
N ARG A 708 9.07 19.37 -19.62
CA ARG A 708 8.49 19.25 -18.27
C ARG A 708 6.99 19.01 -18.37
N ALA A 709 6.45 18.33 -17.36
CA ALA A 709 5.00 18.24 -17.17
C ALA A 709 4.38 19.64 -17.04
N ALA A 710 3.13 19.79 -17.51
CA ALA A 710 2.41 21.06 -17.45
C ALA A 710 2.23 21.60 -16.02
N GLN A 711 2.20 20.69 -15.05
CA GLN A 711 2.24 20.98 -13.62
C GLN A 711 2.61 19.73 -12.83
N GLU A 712 3.14 19.93 -11.62
CA GLU A 712 3.48 18.88 -10.66
C GLU A 712 2.94 19.25 -9.28
N LEU A 713 2.34 18.31 -8.57
CA LEU A 713 1.98 18.47 -7.16
C LEU A 713 3.26 18.63 -6.34
N LYS A 714 3.29 19.61 -5.44
CA LYS A 714 4.43 19.85 -4.53
C LYS A 714 4.04 19.90 -3.06
N ALA A 715 2.79 20.22 -2.75
CA ALA A 715 2.28 20.17 -1.38
C ALA A 715 0.76 19.96 -1.37
N PHE A 716 0.26 19.41 -0.28
CA PHE A 716 -1.17 19.34 0.01
C PHE A 716 -1.41 19.46 1.51
N ALA A 717 -2.62 19.85 1.88
CA ALA A 717 -3.09 19.87 3.26
C ALA A 717 -4.60 19.68 3.28
N LYS A 718 -5.12 19.18 4.40
CA LYS A 718 -6.56 19.02 4.61
C LYS A 718 -6.99 19.87 5.80
N THR A 719 -8.12 20.56 5.66
CA THR A 719 -8.67 21.34 6.76
C THR A 719 -9.13 20.45 7.91
N SER A 720 -9.27 21.05 9.07
CA SER A 720 -10.16 20.55 10.12
C SER A 720 -11.62 20.46 9.62
N LEU A 721 -12.51 19.90 10.46
CA LEU A 721 -13.95 19.88 10.15
C LEU A 721 -14.53 21.28 10.31
N LEU A 722 -14.75 21.97 9.18
CA LEU A 722 -15.29 23.31 9.15
C LEU A 722 -16.82 23.28 9.23
N ALA A 723 -17.38 23.93 10.25
CA ALA A 723 -18.80 24.25 10.29
C ALA A 723 -19.18 25.23 9.15
N PRO A 724 -20.46 25.36 8.76
CA PRO A 724 -20.90 26.39 7.84
C PRO A 724 -20.39 27.79 8.25
N GLU A 725 -19.93 28.56 7.27
CA GLU A 725 -19.29 29.88 7.40
C GLU A 725 -17.92 29.91 8.08
N ALA A 726 -17.46 28.81 8.69
CA ALA A 726 -16.14 28.75 9.32
C ALA A 726 -15.02 28.77 8.28
N SER A 727 -13.88 29.34 8.66
CA SER A 727 -12.68 29.43 7.83
C SER A 727 -11.45 28.91 8.55
N GLU A 728 -10.52 28.37 7.79
CA GLU A 728 -9.19 27.96 8.23
C GLU A 728 -8.15 28.43 7.21
N THR A 729 -7.06 29.03 7.69
CA THR A 729 -5.93 29.42 6.85
C THR A 729 -4.87 28.33 6.93
N LEU A 730 -4.60 27.70 5.80
CA LEU A 730 -3.55 26.68 5.67
C LEU A 730 -2.26 27.34 5.18
N THR A 731 -1.12 26.89 5.71
CA THR A 731 0.22 27.26 5.24
C THR A 731 0.95 26.01 4.79
N LEU A 732 1.32 25.96 3.52
CA LEU A 732 2.05 24.86 2.91
C LEU A 732 3.47 25.30 2.57
N GLN A 733 4.44 24.45 2.86
CA GLN A 733 5.86 24.74 2.66
C GLN A 733 6.44 23.87 1.55
N ILE A 734 7.08 24.52 0.58
CA ILE A 734 7.76 23.86 -0.54
C ILE A 734 9.22 24.27 -0.50
N PRO A 735 10.14 23.40 -0.06
CA PRO A 735 11.57 23.62 -0.19
C PRO A 735 11.93 23.90 -1.65
N VAL A 736 12.77 24.91 -1.92
CA VAL A 736 13.10 25.34 -3.29
C VAL A 736 13.75 24.22 -4.10
N ASN A 737 14.52 23.34 -3.47
CA ASN A 737 15.13 22.18 -4.11
C ASN A 737 14.08 21.18 -4.66
N GLU A 738 12.86 21.14 -4.14
CA GLU A 738 11.77 20.31 -4.67
C GLU A 738 11.23 20.80 -6.01
N LEU A 739 11.65 21.99 -6.48
CA LEU A 739 11.35 22.51 -7.83
C LEU A 739 12.37 22.06 -8.89
N SER A 740 13.44 21.39 -8.46
CA SER A 740 14.50 20.88 -9.32
C SER A 740 13.98 19.77 -10.23
N TYR A 741 14.68 19.57 -11.34
CA TYR A 741 14.51 18.43 -12.24
C TYR A 741 15.82 17.63 -12.28
N TRP A 742 15.76 16.36 -12.63
CA TRP A 742 16.96 15.56 -12.82
C TRP A 742 17.56 15.83 -14.21
N ASN A 743 18.79 16.32 -14.24
CA ASN A 743 19.51 16.62 -15.47
C ASN A 743 20.50 15.51 -15.80
N GLU A 744 20.13 14.67 -16.75
CA GLU A 744 20.93 13.51 -17.18
C GLU A 744 22.30 13.91 -17.77
N ASN A 745 22.45 15.12 -18.31
CA ASN A 745 23.74 15.58 -18.83
C ASN A 745 24.78 15.83 -17.71
N THR A 746 24.30 16.18 -16.51
CA THR A 746 25.14 16.45 -15.33
C THR A 746 25.06 15.37 -14.26
N ASN A 747 24.17 14.39 -14.45
CA ASN A 747 23.84 13.34 -13.48
C ASN A 747 23.51 13.91 -12.08
N ASN A 748 22.71 14.98 -12.04
CA ASN A 748 22.40 15.69 -10.79
C ASN A 748 21.09 16.50 -10.90
N TRP A 749 20.50 16.83 -9.75
CA TRP A 749 19.39 17.76 -9.65
C TRP A 749 19.82 19.16 -10.09
N SER A 750 19.02 19.76 -10.95
CA SER A 750 19.22 21.11 -11.47
C SER A 750 17.98 21.97 -11.21
N LEU A 751 18.19 23.22 -10.83
CA LEU A 751 17.13 24.20 -10.60
C LEU A 751 17.23 25.29 -11.67
N GLU A 752 16.09 25.63 -12.29
CA GLU A 752 16.04 26.71 -13.28
C GLU A 752 15.66 28.02 -12.60
N SER A 753 16.43 29.08 -12.84
CA SER A 753 16.03 30.45 -12.45
C SER A 753 14.77 30.91 -13.20
N GLY A 754 14.19 32.01 -12.74
CA GLY A 754 13.04 32.67 -13.35
C GLY A 754 11.71 32.35 -12.66
N THR A 755 10.62 32.64 -13.36
CA THR A 755 9.27 32.58 -12.78
C THR A 755 8.70 31.17 -12.76
N TYR A 756 8.15 30.78 -11.61
CA TYR A 756 7.33 29.61 -11.38
C TYR A 756 5.90 30.07 -11.04
N ARG A 757 4.91 29.33 -11.55
CA ARG A 757 3.50 29.54 -11.20
C ARG A 757 3.09 28.54 -10.15
N ILE A 758 2.65 29.05 -9.01
CA ILE A 758 2.07 28.28 -7.91
C ILE A 758 0.55 28.31 -8.09
N LYS A 759 -0.04 27.14 -8.31
CA LYS A 759 -1.47 26.97 -8.55
C LYS A 759 -2.10 26.29 -7.36
N VAL A 760 -3.05 26.96 -6.72
CA VAL A 760 -3.76 26.45 -5.53
C VAL A 760 -5.17 26.08 -5.91
N GLY A 761 -5.57 24.84 -5.66
CA GLY A 761 -6.86 24.31 -6.07
C GLY A 761 -7.36 23.16 -5.19
N THR A 762 -8.49 22.57 -5.58
CA THR A 762 -9.11 21.40 -4.91
C THR A 762 -9.15 20.15 -5.80
N SER A 763 -8.48 20.21 -6.95
CA SER A 763 -8.18 19.13 -7.91
C SER A 763 -7.14 19.65 -8.91
N SER A 764 -6.41 18.78 -9.62
CA SER A 764 -5.47 19.18 -10.68
C SER A 764 -6.12 20.02 -11.80
N ARG A 765 -7.45 19.89 -11.98
CA ARG A 765 -8.23 20.65 -12.97
C ARG A 765 -9.26 21.61 -12.36
N ASN A 766 -9.20 21.85 -11.04
CA ASN A 766 -9.99 22.88 -10.36
C ASN A 766 -9.08 23.81 -9.56
N ILE A 767 -8.40 24.71 -10.29
CA ILE A 767 -7.51 25.72 -9.72
C ILE A 767 -8.31 26.95 -9.32
N ALA A 768 -8.24 27.33 -8.05
CA ALA A 768 -8.95 28.48 -7.52
C ALA A 768 -8.18 29.79 -7.77
N GLN A 769 -6.88 29.80 -7.47
CA GLN A 769 -6.02 30.96 -7.67
C GLN A 769 -4.60 30.53 -8.09
N GLU A 770 -3.94 31.37 -8.88
CA GLU A 770 -2.54 31.24 -9.25
C GLU A 770 -1.77 32.45 -8.74
N VAL A 771 -0.58 32.22 -8.19
CA VAL A 771 0.38 33.24 -7.80
C VAL A 771 1.75 32.91 -8.39
N GLU A 772 2.60 33.91 -8.57
CA GLU A 772 3.93 33.74 -9.15
C GLU A 772 5.02 33.91 -8.10
N ILE A 773 6.11 33.18 -8.27
CA ILE A 773 7.36 33.34 -7.52
C ILE A 773 8.52 33.32 -8.50
N THR A 774 9.48 34.21 -8.31
CA THR A 774 10.68 34.29 -9.16
C THR A 774 11.88 33.84 -8.34
N LEU A 775 12.62 32.86 -8.86
CA LEU A 775 13.90 32.44 -8.31
C LEU A 775 15.02 33.15 -9.08
N GLU A 776 15.99 33.71 -8.35
CA GLU A 776 17.16 34.40 -8.93
C GLU A 776 18.27 33.43 -9.35
#